data_AF-A0A9J7DW65-F1
#
_entry.id   AF-A0A9J7DW65-F1
#
_cell.length_a   1.000
_cell.length_b   1.000
_cell.length_c   1.000
_cell.angle_alpha   90.00
_cell.angle_beta   90.00
_cell.angle_gamma   90.00
#
_symmetry.space_group_name_H-M   'P 1'
#
loop_
_entity.id
_entity.type
_entity.pdbx_description
1 polymer ?
#
loop_
_entity_poly.entity_id
_entity_poly.type
_entity_poly.pdbx_seq_one_letter_code
_entity_poly.pdbx_strand_id
1 'polypeptide(L)'
;MRGRAALAAALIILCSLLSTTYASTAVIKGQRAPCSNEGEPVKLQDARLEPNWSSCFRCICKNGFVECRSGSEECGQMDDCAVQLPREGCCAKCKGCWYNGTEHASHTEWNEDNRILRCEAGVVTITKPECYVPCDRPKHQRHTHYNCPVCDECVINGQRVGEGRDVRIPEEPCLSCRCVRGSLSCAKRACPVLPCTRAQQYTPPGECCPRCTHPTSDKILPISGTMLMKPCIIGKEYHAHSKPFRVDPCTDCTCLNGTAVCTRHTCPVLTCGARALPPAPGKCCPECPQVEEAKAACVIGRKTYQDGETWQLDACKSCECHGGEPRCAMERCPALTCPPDQTLRQLPGQCCQKCVDIDGICTVFGDPHYKTFDGKFYSFQGSCKYQLASDCVNGTFSIRISNDARNTSHSSWTRTATLRIGATKINMGKKMRIKVNGHRVVLPHKINGVAEITRSNGSVLLKADIGIQMLWDGDGFLEVTVSSVYKGKLCGLCGNFNSKARDDMKTRDGRLLSDTWRFGSSWRVGGTRACTRRQRRPSPNMYRQSKILKARRLCRGFHIYEAFTDCTTKVNPHNYQEACEVDARSCSGTRCHCAAYRAYARECSRVGAEPREWARVAWCEGPPPPWLNRRGRKGTGRTPARKDSSLLDPSVVPKPNNSRSRPPPPILH
;
A
#
# COMPACT_ATOMS: atom_id res chain seq x y z
N MET A 1 49.60 -35.07 43.41
CA MET A 1 49.24 -34.71 42.02
C MET A 1 47.87 -34.03 42.01
N ARG A 2 47.81 -32.72 42.34
CA ARG A 2 46.58 -31.93 42.51
C ARG A 2 46.47 -30.80 41.45
N GLY A 3 46.98 -31.03 40.25
CA GLY A 3 47.18 -29.98 39.23
C GLY A 3 46.54 -30.22 37.85
N ARG A 4 45.70 -31.24 37.67
CA ARG A 4 45.09 -31.56 36.35
C ARG A 4 43.56 -31.55 36.30
N ALA A 5 42.87 -31.38 37.43
CA ALA A 5 41.40 -31.32 37.45
C ALA A 5 40.82 -29.89 37.31
N ALA A 6 41.63 -28.85 37.59
CA ALA A 6 41.15 -27.45 37.55
C ALA A 6 41.14 -26.82 36.15
N LEU A 7 41.91 -27.37 35.19
CA LEU A 7 41.98 -26.83 33.82
C LEU A 7 40.85 -27.37 32.90
N ALA A 8 40.26 -28.52 33.22
CA ALA A 8 39.14 -29.07 32.46
C ALA A 8 37.80 -28.38 32.79
N ALA A 9 37.63 -27.89 34.02
CA ALA A 9 36.41 -27.19 34.44
C ALA A 9 36.34 -25.74 33.92
N ALA A 10 37.49 -25.06 33.74
CA ALA A 10 37.53 -23.68 33.23
C ALA A 10 37.25 -23.56 31.73
N LEU A 11 37.56 -24.58 30.93
CA LEU A 11 37.29 -24.60 29.48
C LEU A 11 35.83 -24.92 29.12
N ILE A 12 35.09 -25.59 30.01
CA ILE A 12 33.65 -25.88 29.81
C ILE A 12 32.77 -24.68 30.20
N ILE A 13 33.24 -23.83 31.12
CA ILE A 13 32.53 -22.62 31.56
C ILE A 13 32.74 -21.43 30.60
N LEU A 14 33.85 -21.38 29.85
CA LEU A 14 34.04 -20.36 28.81
C LEU A 14 33.36 -20.66 27.46
N CYS A 15 33.00 -21.91 27.17
CA CYS A 15 32.19 -22.25 25.99
C CYS A 15 30.68 -22.09 26.20
N SER A 16 30.20 -21.88 27.43
CA SER A 16 28.78 -21.73 27.76
C SER A 16 28.29 -20.27 27.83
N LEU A 17 29.16 -19.28 27.60
CA LEU A 17 28.83 -17.84 27.63
C LEU A 17 28.88 -17.13 26.26
N LEU A 18 29.03 -17.86 25.16
CA LEU A 18 28.97 -17.30 23.79
C LEU A 18 27.94 -17.98 22.89
N SER A 19 26.88 -18.55 23.49
CA SER A 19 25.65 -18.83 22.74
C SER A 19 24.75 -17.60 22.77
N THR A 20 25.24 -16.48 22.23
CA THR A 20 24.32 -15.48 21.68
C THR A 20 23.57 -16.19 20.57
N THR A 21 22.35 -16.61 20.86
CA THR A 21 21.37 -16.99 19.86
C THR A 21 21.16 -15.75 18.99
N TYR A 22 21.95 -15.64 17.93
CA TYR A 22 21.56 -14.82 16.79
C TYR A 22 20.24 -15.41 16.35
N ALA A 23 19.15 -14.66 16.59
CA ALA A 23 17.94 -14.80 15.84
C ALA A 23 18.35 -14.59 14.38
N SER A 24 18.71 -15.69 13.71
CA SER A 24 18.89 -15.70 12.28
C SER A 24 17.48 -15.48 11.73
N THR A 25 17.12 -14.23 11.49
CA THR A 25 16.10 -13.92 10.51
C THR A 25 16.53 -14.68 9.28
N ALA A 26 15.82 -15.76 8.94
CA ALA A 26 16.12 -16.53 7.74
C ALA A 26 16.05 -15.55 6.58
N VAL A 27 17.21 -15.09 6.11
CA VAL A 27 17.29 -14.21 4.96
C VAL A 27 16.91 -15.10 3.80
N ILE A 28 15.67 -14.97 3.34
CA ILE A 28 15.18 -15.65 2.14
C ILE A 28 16.11 -15.23 1.00
N LYS A 29 17.00 -16.13 0.57
CA LYS A 29 17.89 -15.89 -0.57
C LYS A 29 17.14 -16.27 -1.83
N GLY A 30 16.90 -15.29 -2.69
CA GLY A 30 16.20 -15.48 -3.96
C GLY A 30 16.05 -14.17 -4.73
N GLN A 31 15.58 -14.26 -5.98
CA GLN A 31 15.18 -13.09 -6.76
C GLN A 31 13.66 -12.91 -6.66
N ARG A 32 13.18 -11.67 -6.66
CA ARG A 32 11.74 -11.37 -6.68
C ARG A 32 11.13 -11.93 -7.95
N ALA A 33 10.01 -12.64 -7.83
CA ALA A 33 9.33 -13.20 -9.00
C ALA A 33 8.79 -12.06 -9.90
N PRO A 34 8.99 -12.14 -11.22
CA PRO A 34 8.47 -11.16 -12.17
C PRO A 34 6.97 -11.39 -12.44
N CYS A 35 6.28 -10.34 -12.86
CA CYS A 35 4.89 -10.41 -13.34
C CYS A 35 4.66 -9.36 -14.43
N SER A 36 3.67 -9.60 -15.30
CA SER A 36 3.48 -8.81 -16.53
C SER A 36 2.36 -7.76 -16.45
N ASN A 37 1.31 -8.01 -15.67
CA ASN A 37 0.12 -7.18 -15.61
C ASN A 37 -0.03 -6.58 -14.22
N GLU A 38 0.14 -5.26 -14.11
CA GLU A 38 0.03 -4.56 -12.82
C GLU A 38 -1.35 -4.77 -12.16
N GLY A 39 -1.37 -4.85 -10.84
CA GLY A 39 -2.57 -5.02 -10.03
C GLY A 39 -3.22 -6.41 -10.09
N GLU A 40 -2.75 -7.32 -10.97
CA GLU A 40 -3.35 -8.65 -11.08
C GLU A 40 -2.97 -9.57 -9.90
N PRO A 41 -3.92 -10.38 -9.40
CA PRO A 41 -3.63 -11.39 -8.40
C PRO A 41 -2.75 -12.49 -9.00
N VAL A 42 -1.68 -12.84 -8.29
CA VAL A 42 -0.73 -13.88 -8.69
C VAL A 42 -0.94 -15.09 -7.79
N LYS A 43 -1.25 -16.25 -8.39
CA LYS A 43 -1.33 -17.50 -7.63
C LYS A 43 0.07 -18.04 -7.38
N LEU A 44 0.41 -18.30 -6.12
CA LEU A 44 1.63 -19.02 -5.76
C LEU A 44 1.49 -20.49 -6.14
N GLN A 45 2.26 -20.93 -7.12
CA GLN A 45 2.37 -22.34 -7.52
C GLN A 45 3.76 -22.84 -7.09
N ASP A 46 3.95 -23.08 -5.79
CA ASP A 46 5.16 -23.73 -5.28
C ASP A 46 4.76 -25.09 -4.70
N ALA A 47 5.30 -26.17 -5.26
CA ALA A 47 5.02 -27.53 -4.82
C ALA A 47 5.50 -27.83 -3.39
N ARG A 48 6.31 -26.94 -2.78
CA ARG A 48 6.78 -27.02 -1.39
C ARG A 48 5.83 -26.36 -0.39
N LEU A 49 4.85 -25.59 -0.86
CA LEU A 49 3.78 -25.09 0.00
C LEU A 49 2.76 -26.21 0.17
N GLU A 50 2.58 -26.69 1.40
CA GLU A 50 1.49 -27.62 1.75
C GLU A 50 0.16 -27.08 1.18
N PRO A 51 -0.77 -27.95 0.74
CA PRO A 51 -1.99 -27.57 0.01
C PRO A 51 -2.85 -26.48 0.66
N ASN A 52 -2.67 -26.24 1.97
CA ASN A 52 -3.42 -25.27 2.77
C ASN A 52 -2.68 -23.94 3.05
N TRP A 53 -1.42 -23.80 2.63
CA TRP A 53 -0.61 -22.60 2.86
C TRP A 53 -0.59 -21.62 1.70
N SER A 54 -0.99 -22.03 0.49
CA SER A 54 -1.06 -21.12 -0.68
C SER A 54 -2.16 -20.06 -0.53
N SER A 55 -3.24 -20.35 0.20
CA SER A 55 -4.29 -19.39 0.60
C SER A 55 -3.85 -18.44 1.71
N CYS A 56 -2.71 -18.69 2.35
CA CYS A 56 -2.13 -17.79 3.34
C CYS A 56 -1.44 -16.57 2.74
N PHE A 57 -1.47 -16.37 1.43
CA PHE A 57 -0.78 -15.24 0.82
C PHE A 57 -1.65 -14.66 -0.29
N ARG A 58 -1.93 -13.36 -0.18
CA ARG A 58 -2.53 -12.59 -1.25
C ARG A 58 -1.42 -11.88 -1.99
N CYS A 59 -1.10 -12.39 -3.17
CA CYS A 59 -0.06 -11.81 -4.01
C CYS A 59 -0.66 -11.00 -5.15
N ILE A 60 -0.09 -9.84 -5.42
CA ILE A 60 -0.44 -8.99 -6.55
C ILE A 60 0.81 -8.63 -7.34
N CYS A 61 0.64 -8.30 -8.62
CA CYS A 61 1.70 -7.69 -9.40
C CYS A 61 1.80 -6.20 -9.05
N LYS A 62 2.97 -5.76 -8.61
CA LYS A 62 3.26 -4.36 -8.29
C LYS A 62 4.63 -3.97 -8.81
N ASN A 63 4.65 -2.97 -9.67
CA ASN A 63 5.83 -2.50 -10.40
C ASN A 63 6.58 -3.66 -11.11
N GLY A 64 5.82 -4.61 -11.67
CA GLY A 64 6.31 -5.80 -12.35
C GLY A 64 6.94 -6.86 -11.45
N PHE A 65 6.81 -6.72 -10.13
CA PHE A 65 7.18 -7.75 -9.15
C PHE A 65 5.96 -8.35 -8.48
N VAL A 66 6.02 -9.64 -8.18
CA VAL A 66 5.05 -10.27 -7.30
C VAL A 66 5.29 -9.76 -5.88
N GLU A 67 4.27 -9.10 -5.33
CA GLU A 67 4.24 -8.62 -3.95
C GLU A 67 3.16 -9.39 -3.19
N CYS A 68 3.60 -10.22 -2.24
CA CYS A 68 2.73 -11.03 -1.43
C CYS A 68 2.52 -10.39 -0.07
N ARG A 69 1.26 -10.27 0.32
CA ARG A 69 0.86 -9.98 1.69
C ARG A 69 0.47 -11.29 2.36
N SER A 70 0.85 -11.47 3.62
CA SER A 70 0.43 -12.65 4.38
C SER A 70 -1.04 -12.54 4.75
N GLY A 71 -1.77 -13.62 4.55
CA GLY A 71 -3.15 -13.84 4.98
C GLY A 71 -3.32 -13.81 6.50
N SER A 72 -2.24 -13.70 7.29
CA SER A 72 -2.32 -13.26 8.68
C SER A 72 -3.00 -11.90 8.84
N GLU A 73 -2.96 -11.04 7.80
CA GLU A 73 -3.70 -9.78 7.76
C GLU A 73 -5.20 -9.98 7.44
N GLU A 74 -5.59 -11.13 6.87
CA GLU A 74 -6.98 -11.56 6.67
C GLU A 74 -7.51 -12.39 7.86
N CYS A 75 -6.63 -12.98 8.68
CA CYS A 75 -6.99 -13.67 9.93
C CYS A 75 -7.51 -12.71 11.03
N GLY A 76 -7.45 -11.39 10.80
CA GLY A 76 -7.62 -10.36 11.82
C GLY A 76 -6.36 -10.22 12.68
N GLN A 77 -6.13 -9.03 13.24
CA GLN A 77 -5.11 -8.85 14.27
C GLN A 77 -5.44 -9.80 15.44
N MET A 78 -4.50 -10.67 15.82
CA MET A 78 -4.57 -11.44 17.08
C MET A 78 -4.09 -10.61 18.28
N ASP A 79 -3.91 -9.30 18.07
CA ASP A 79 -3.67 -8.35 19.14
C ASP A 79 -4.81 -8.54 20.14
N ASP A 80 -4.46 -8.77 21.40
CA ASP A 80 -5.35 -9.00 22.56
C ASP A 80 -5.68 -10.47 22.87
N CYS A 81 -5.23 -11.44 22.07
CA CYS A 81 -5.36 -12.83 22.47
C CYS A 81 -4.38 -13.15 23.61
N ALA A 82 -4.91 -13.44 24.79
CA ALA A 82 -4.07 -13.79 25.95
C ALA A 82 -3.57 -15.24 25.92
N VAL A 83 -4.33 -16.16 25.30
CA VAL A 83 -4.02 -17.59 25.26
C VAL A 83 -4.27 -18.16 23.86
N GLN A 84 -3.20 -18.54 23.17
CA GLN A 84 -3.23 -19.06 21.81
C GLN A 84 -3.26 -20.59 21.81
N LEU A 85 -4.15 -21.18 21.02
CA LEU A 85 -4.17 -22.63 20.78
C LEU A 85 -3.10 -23.04 19.75
N PRO A 86 -2.61 -24.29 19.78
CA PRO A 86 -1.73 -24.82 18.75
C PRO A 86 -2.29 -24.58 17.34
N ARG A 87 -1.42 -24.25 16.38
CA ARG A 87 -1.84 -23.90 15.02
C ARG A 87 -2.36 -25.12 14.25
N GLU A 88 -3.59 -25.02 13.75
CA GLU A 88 -4.12 -25.89 12.71
C GLU A 88 -4.32 -25.03 11.43
N GLY A 89 -3.38 -25.11 10.48
CA GLY A 89 -3.41 -24.32 9.25
C GLY A 89 -2.84 -22.89 9.38
N CYS A 90 -3.44 -21.95 8.65
CA CYS A 90 -2.91 -20.60 8.43
C CYS A 90 -3.03 -19.66 9.64
N CYS A 91 -4.23 -19.62 10.22
CA CYS A 91 -4.59 -18.72 11.30
C CYS A 91 -4.50 -19.47 12.63
N ALA A 92 -3.81 -18.90 13.61
CA ALA A 92 -3.91 -19.40 14.97
C ALA A 92 -5.24 -18.98 15.60
N LYS A 93 -5.77 -19.81 16.51
CA LYS A 93 -7.04 -19.54 17.19
C LYS A 93 -6.78 -19.09 18.62
N CYS A 94 -7.53 -18.09 19.07
CA CYS A 94 -7.56 -17.74 20.49
C CYS A 94 -8.45 -18.73 21.25
N LYS A 95 -8.07 -19.09 22.48
CA LYS A 95 -8.84 -20.03 23.31
C LYS A 95 -10.25 -19.50 23.58
N GLY A 96 -11.28 -20.25 23.23
CA GLY A 96 -12.68 -19.93 23.57
C GLY A 96 -13.02 -20.24 25.03
N CYS A 97 -14.28 -19.99 25.39
CA CYS A 97 -14.85 -20.30 26.70
C CYS A 97 -15.99 -21.30 26.56
N TRP A 98 -16.05 -22.30 27.43
CA TRP A 98 -17.19 -23.19 27.53
C TRP A 98 -18.11 -22.73 28.66
N TYR A 99 -19.34 -22.38 28.34
CA TYR A 99 -20.31 -21.87 29.31
C TYR A 99 -21.71 -22.39 29.00
N ASN A 100 -22.40 -22.91 30.02
CA ASN A 100 -23.78 -23.41 29.92
C ASN A 100 -24.05 -24.33 28.72
N GLY A 101 -23.10 -25.25 28.42
CA GLY A 101 -23.21 -26.20 27.31
C GLY A 101 -22.87 -25.65 25.91
N THR A 102 -22.48 -24.38 25.81
CA THR A 102 -22.15 -23.71 24.53
C THR A 102 -20.69 -23.26 24.53
N GLU A 103 -20.04 -23.37 23.37
CA GLU A 103 -18.71 -22.81 23.15
C GLU A 103 -18.81 -21.38 22.61
N HIS A 104 -18.16 -20.45 23.30
CA HIS A 104 -18.09 -19.03 22.93
C HIS A 104 -16.67 -18.69 22.46
N ALA A 105 -16.56 -18.01 21.32
CA ALA A 105 -15.27 -17.52 20.85
C ALA A 105 -14.70 -16.44 21.79
N SER A 106 -13.38 -16.32 21.89
CA SER A 106 -12.74 -15.24 22.66
C SER A 106 -13.19 -13.87 22.15
N HIS A 107 -13.30 -12.90 23.07
CA HIS A 107 -13.76 -11.53 22.85
C HIS A 107 -15.25 -11.39 22.48
N THR A 108 -16.04 -12.46 22.60
CA THR A 108 -17.49 -12.39 22.45
C THR A 108 -18.18 -11.95 23.74
N GLU A 109 -19.31 -11.26 23.58
CA GLU A 109 -20.14 -10.73 24.67
C GLU A 109 -21.60 -11.13 24.41
N TRP A 110 -22.30 -11.56 25.46
CA TRP A 110 -23.71 -11.92 25.42
C TRP A 110 -24.42 -11.52 26.72
N ASN A 111 -25.75 -11.53 26.70
CA ASN A 111 -26.57 -11.13 27.84
C ASN A 111 -27.41 -12.31 28.34
N GLU A 112 -27.54 -12.43 29.66
CA GLU A 112 -28.38 -13.43 30.34
C GLU A 112 -28.91 -12.82 31.64
N ASP A 113 -30.23 -12.81 31.85
CA ASP A 113 -30.88 -12.30 33.08
C ASP A 113 -30.40 -10.91 33.57
N ASN A 114 -30.34 -9.92 32.67
CA ASN A 114 -29.80 -8.57 32.93
C ASN A 114 -28.32 -8.52 33.36
N ARG A 115 -27.57 -9.59 33.12
CA ARG A 115 -26.12 -9.66 33.29
C ARG A 115 -25.44 -9.70 31.93
N ILE A 116 -24.26 -9.11 31.86
CA ILE A 116 -23.38 -9.16 30.69
C ILE A 116 -22.31 -10.20 30.97
N LEU A 117 -22.18 -11.14 30.05
CA LEU A 117 -21.15 -12.16 30.06
C LEU A 117 -20.17 -11.88 28.92
N ARG A 118 -18.87 -11.97 29.21
CA ARG A 118 -17.82 -11.77 28.21
C ARG A 118 -16.75 -12.85 28.32
N CYS A 119 -16.38 -13.43 27.19
CA CYS A 119 -15.31 -14.41 27.11
C CYS A 119 -13.97 -13.72 26.77
N GLU A 120 -12.95 -13.94 27.59
CA GLU A 120 -11.57 -13.53 27.34
C GLU A 120 -10.64 -14.74 27.52
N ALA A 121 -10.25 -15.36 26.40
CA ALA A 121 -9.22 -16.40 26.36
C ALA A 121 -9.35 -17.52 27.43
N GLY A 122 -10.57 -18.06 27.59
CA GLY A 122 -10.88 -19.11 28.58
C GLY A 122 -11.36 -18.60 29.94
N VAL A 123 -11.62 -17.31 30.09
CA VAL A 123 -12.26 -16.70 31.27
C VAL A 123 -13.59 -16.08 30.87
N VAL A 124 -14.69 -16.50 31.50
CA VAL A 124 -16.00 -15.86 31.37
C VAL A 124 -16.16 -14.89 32.52
N THR A 125 -16.36 -13.62 32.22
CA THR A 125 -16.68 -12.60 33.22
C THR A 125 -18.14 -12.23 33.16
N ILE A 126 -18.85 -12.42 34.27
CA ILE A 126 -20.26 -12.11 34.49
C ILE A 126 -20.33 -10.81 35.29
N THR A 127 -21.01 -9.81 34.75
CA THR A 127 -21.15 -8.49 35.39
C THR A 127 -22.59 -8.03 35.34
N LYS A 128 -23.01 -7.29 36.37
CA LYS A 128 -24.24 -6.50 36.33
C LYS A 128 -23.85 -5.04 36.09
N PRO A 129 -24.37 -4.37 35.05
CA PRO A 129 -24.11 -2.94 34.84
C PRO A 129 -24.68 -2.11 35.99
N GLU A 130 -24.00 -1.02 36.33
CA GLU A 130 -24.49 -0.02 37.30
C GLU A 130 -25.01 1.19 36.54
N CYS A 131 -26.27 1.58 36.79
CA CYS A 131 -26.89 2.70 36.11
C CYS A 131 -26.41 4.03 36.66
N TYR A 132 -26.19 4.99 35.76
CA TYR A 132 -25.91 6.38 36.11
C TYR A 132 -27.00 7.27 35.52
N VAL A 133 -27.45 8.26 36.27
CA VAL A 133 -28.56 9.13 35.86
C VAL A 133 -28.13 10.57 36.06
N PRO A 134 -27.72 11.29 35.00
CA PRO A 134 -27.24 12.67 35.08
C PRO A 134 -28.37 13.71 35.05
N CYS A 135 -29.55 13.40 35.62
CA CYS A 135 -30.70 14.30 35.64
C CYS A 135 -31.57 14.13 36.89
N ASP A 136 -32.28 15.19 37.25
CA ASP A 136 -33.06 15.25 38.50
C ASP A 136 -34.38 14.45 38.45
N ARG A 137 -34.91 14.16 37.25
CA ARG A 137 -36.20 13.48 37.05
C ARG A 137 -36.11 12.34 36.03
N PRO A 138 -35.48 11.20 36.38
CA PRO A 138 -35.42 10.05 35.49
C PRO A 138 -36.78 9.42 35.23
N LYS A 139 -36.98 8.93 34.01
CA LYS A 139 -38.13 8.10 33.66
C LYS A 139 -37.71 6.64 33.54
N HIS A 140 -38.52 5.74 34.07
CA HIS A 140 -38.40 4.32 33.77
C HIS A 140 -39.09 4.02 32.44
N GLN A 141 -38.31 3.54 31.47
CA GLN A 141 -38.81 3.04 30.20
C GLN A 141 -38.34 1.60 30.01
N ARG A 142 -39.18 0.78 29.36
CA ARG A 142 -38.81 -0.60 29.01
C ARG A 142 -37.95 -0.60 27.75
N HIS A 143 -36.95 -1.50 27.69
CA HIS A 143 -36.03 -1.67 26.54
C HIS A 143 -35.05 -0.51 26.31
N THR A 144 -34.56 0.11 27.38
CA THR A 144 -33.47 1.10 27.34
C THR A 144 -32.10 0.42 27.35
N HIS A 145 -31.02 1.16 27.10
CA HIS A 145 -29.64 0.65 27.21
C HIS A 145 -29.43 0.03 28.61
N TYR A 146 -29.23 -1.28 28.67
CA TYR A 146 -29.08 -2.08 29.90
C TYR A 146 -30.23 -1.95 30.93
N ASN A 147 -31.44 -1.59 30.49
CA ASN A 147 -32.61 -1.33 31.36
C ASN A 147 -32.40 -0.20 32.40
N CYS A 148 -31.49 0.74 32.13
CA CYS A 148 -31.28 1.89 33.00
C CYS A 148 -32.37 2.98 32.83
N PRO A 149 -32.63 3.78 33.89
CA PRO A 149 -33.53 4.94 33.78
C PRO A 149 -33.01 5.96 32.77
N VAL A 150 -33.92 6.74 32.18
CA VAL A 150 -33.58 7.71 31.13
C VAL A 150 -33.85 9.15 31.50
N CYS A 151 -33.04 10.04 30.94
CA CYS A 151 -33.25 11.49 30.97
C CYS A 151 -33.92 11.96 29.67
N ASP A 152 -34.82 12.94 29.74
CA ASP A 152 -35.60 13.45 28.60
C ASP A 152 -34.76 14.23 27.57
N GLU A 153 -33.55 14.62 27.93
CA GLU A 153 -32.61 15.28 27.04
C GLU A 153 -31.36 14.41 26.84
N CYS A 154 -30.92 14.31 25.59
CA CYS A 154 -29.65 13.69 25.24
C CYS A 154 -28.47 14.60 25.53
N VAL A 155 -28.33 15.00 26.78
CA VAL A 155 -27.28 15.91 27.24
C VAL A 155 -26.47 15.21 28.31
N ILE A 156 -25.16 15.08 28.08
CA ILE A 156 -24.23 14.54 29.08
C ILE A 156 -23.10 15.51 29.29
N ASN A 157 -22.90 15.93 30.54
CA ASN A 157 -21.99 17.02 30.92
C ASN A 157 -22.24 18.37 30.21
N GLY A 158 -23.36 18.51 29.48
CA GLY A 158 -23.78 19.68 28.69
C GLY A 158 -23.60 19.52 27.16
N GLN A 159 -22.95 18.44 26.71
CA GLN A 159 -22.89 18.05 25.29
C GLN A 159 -24.16 17.32 24.81
N ARG A 160 -24.79 17.84 23.74
CA ARG A 160 -25.91 17.16 23.07
C ARG A 160 -25.42 15.96 22.25
N VAL A 161 -25.78 14.76 22.70
CA VAL A 161 -25.46 13.49 22.06
C VAL A 161 -26.37 13.26 20.86
N GLY A 162 -25.78 12.99 19.70
CA GLY A 162 -26.53 12.60 18.50
C GLY A 162 -27.19 11.24 18.67
N GLU A 163 -28.40 11.10 18.10
CA GLU A 163 -29.20 9.88 18.11
C GLU A 163 -28.37 8.63 17.75
N GLY A 164 -28.45 7.58 18.58
CA GLY A 164 -27.81 6.28 18.33
C GLY A 164 -26.31 6.20 18.61
N ARG A 165 -25.66 7.25 19.14
CA ARG A 165 -24.22 7.23 19.47
C ARG A 165 -23.96 6.86 20.93
N ASP A 166 -22.90 6.09 21.15
CA ASP A 166 -22.34 5.81 22.49
C ASP A 166 -21.25 6.84 22.83
N VAL A 167 -21.39 7.49 23.98
CA VAL A 167 -20.43 8.49 24.49
C VAL A 167 -19.73 7.94 25.73
N ARG A 168 -18.40 8.10 25.78
CA ARG A 168 -17.54 7.75 26.92
C ARG A 168 -16.97 8.99 27.57
N ILE A 169 -16.85 8.97 28.89
CA ILE A 169 -16.31 10.07 29.69
C ILE A 169 -14.82 9.77 29.97
N PRO A 170 -13.85 10.64 29.61
CA PRO A 170 -12.43 10.39 29.84
C PRO A 170 -12.07 10.12 31.31
N GLU A 171 -12.76 10.78 32.25
CA GLU A 171 -12.55 10.62 33.69
C GLU A 171 -13.17 9.32 34.24
N GLU A 172 -14.17 8.78 33.53
CA GLU A 172 -14.82 7.49 33.84
C GLU A 172 -14.94 6.66 32.54
N PRO A 173 -13.82 6.12 32.02
CA PRO A 173 -13.76 5.49 30.69
C PRO A 173 -14.77 4.35 30.48
N CYS A 174 -15.17 3.70 31.57
CA CYS A 174 -16.08 2.55 31.61
C CYS A 174 -17.55 2.90 31.73
N LEU A 175 -17.87 4.18 31.85
CA LEU A 175 -19.23 4.71 31.75
C LEU A 175 -19.57 4.93 30.27
N SER A 176 -20.64 4.29 29.82
CA SER A 176 -21.16 4.42 28.45
C SER A 176 -22.58 4.96 28.48
N CYS A 177 -22.85 5.95 27.64
CA CYS A 177 -24.14 6.60 27.56
C CYS A 177 -24.66 6.63 26.12
N ARG A 178 -25.93 6.28 25.94
CA ARG A 178 -26.58 6.18 24.63
C ARG A 178 -27.84 7.04 24.58
N CYS A 179 -27.94 7.86 23.54
CA CYS A 179 -29.14 8.61 23.20
C CYS A 179 -30.04 7.78 22.27
N VAL A 180 -31.27 7.49 22.69
CA VAL A 180 -32.28 6.78 21.88
C VAL A 180 -33.60 7.54 21.95
N ARG A 181 -34.09 7.98 20.79
CA ARG A 181 -35.33 8.75 20.60
C ARG A 181 -35.39 10.00 21.48
N GLY A 182 -34.26 10.70 21.59
CA GLY A 182 -34.13 11.87 22.44
C GLY A 182 -33.98 11.58 23.94
N SER A 183 -34.01 10.30 24.37
CA SER A 183 -33.81 9.91 25.76
C SER A 183 -32.39 9.36 26.01
N LEU A 184 -31.70 9.88 27.02
CA LEU A 184 -30.35 9.45 27.42
C LEU A 184 -30.40 8.31 28.44
N SER A 185 -29.68 7.22 28.20
CA SER A 185 -29.45 6.14 29.16
C SER A 185 -27.96 5.91 29.38
N CYS A 186 -27.51 5.82 30.63
CA CYS A 186 -26.11 5.63 30.99
C CYS A 186 -25.89 4.42 31.90
N ALA A 187 -24.85 3.63 31.62
CA ALA A 187 -24.44 2.51 32.45
C ALA A 187 -22.91 2.38 32.53
N LYS A 188 -22.41 2.15 33.73
CA LYS A 188 -21.02 1.77 34.01
C LYS A 188 -20.89 0.26 33.95
N ARG A 189 -19.76 -0.20 33.41
CA ARG A 189 -19.44 -1.62 33.27
C ARG A 189 -18.14 -1.97 33.97
N ALA A 190 -18.08 -3.13 34.61
CA ALA A 190 -16.82 -3.69 35.08
C ALA A 190 -16.01 -4.27 33.91
N CYS A 191 -14.69 -4.17 34.02
CA CYS A 191 -13.79 -4.76 33.04
C CYS A 191 -13.74 -6.28 33.12
N PRO A 192 -13.48 -6.96 31.99
CA PRO A 192 -13.35 -8.40 32.00
C PRO A 192 -12.17 -8.83 32.85
N VAL A 193 -12.31 -9.98 33.50
CA VAL A 193 -11.23 -10.68 34.19
C VAL A 193 -10.33 -11.29 33.12
N LEU A 194 -9.06 -10.92 33.14
CA LEU A 194 -8.09 -11.37 32.15
C LEU A 194 -7.32 -12.60 32.67
N PRO A 195 -6.99 -13.57 31.80
CA PRO A 195 -6.21 -14.74 32.19
C PRO A 195 -4.71 -14.44 32.40
N CYS A 196 -4.22 -13.25 32.07
CA CYS A 196 -2.83 -12.85 32.28
C CYS A 196 -2.60 -12.18 33.65
N THR A 197 -1.35 -12.12 34.09
CA THR A 197 -0.97 -11.45 35.35
C THR A 197 -1.12 -9.93 35.25
N ARG A 198 -1.30 -9.23 36.38
CA ARG A 198 -1.37 -7.75 36.37
C ARG A 198 -0.16 -7.07 35.73
N ALA A 199 1.04 -7.65 35.84
CA ALA A 199 2.24 -7.11 35.20
C ALA A 199 2.22 -7.20 33.66
N GLN A 200 1.35 -8.04 33.10
CA GLN A 200 1.15 -8.23 31.66
C GLN A 200 -0.11 -7.50 31.16
N GLN A 201 -0.80 -6.76 32.04
CA GLN A 201 -1.98 -6.00 31.68
C GLN A 201 -1.59 -4.59 31.30
N TYR A 202 -2.16 -4.12 30.20
CA TYR A 202 -1.97 -2.76 29.70
C TYR A 202 -3.33 -2.22 29.27
N THR A 203 -3.65 -1.00 29.70
CA THR A 203 -4.82 -0.27 29.23
C THR A 203 -4.38 0.73 28.17
N PRO A 204 -4.78 0.55 26.91
CA PRO A 204 -4.47 1.51 25.86
C PRO A 204 -5.07 2.88 26.19
N PRO A 205 -4.38 3.98 25.81
CA PRO A 205 -4.89 5.33 26.04
C PRO A 205 -6.30 5.47 25.46
N GLY A 206 -7.25 5.95 26.27
CA GLY A 206 -8.64 6.21 25.87
C GLY A 206 -9.56 4.98 25.85
N GLU A 207 -9.08 3.80 26.27
CA GLU A 207 -9.94 2.63 26.47
C GLU A 207 -10.29 2.43 27.95
N CYS A 208 -11.45 1.81 28.18
CA CYS A 208 -11.93 1.49 29.52
C CYS A 208 -11.13 0.37 30.19
N CYS A 209 -10.90 -0.72 29.47
CA CYS A 209 -10.41 -1.95 30.06
C CYS A 209 -8.99 -2.28 29.66
N PRO A 210 -8.22 -2.85 30.61
CA PRO A 210 -6.94 -3.43 30.27
C PRO A 210 -7.13 -4.60 29.32
N ARG A 211 -6.04 -4.92 28.63
CA ARG A 211 -5.86 -6.11 27.81
C ARG A 211 -4.49 -6.73 28.09
N CYS A 212 -4.29 -7.97 27.68
CA CYS A 212 -3.01 -8.64 27.85
C CYS A 212 -2.02 -8.19 26.75
N THR A 213 -0.79 -7.83 27.13
CA THR A 213 0.21 -7.28 26.19
C THR A 213 0.76 -8.32 25.21
N HIS A 214 0.85 -9.59 25.61
CA HIS A 214 1.33 -10.68 24.75
C HIS A 214 0.57 -11.99 25.03
N PRO A 215 0.29 -12.80 23.98
CA PRO A 215 -0.21 -14.16 24.16
C PRO A 215 0.81 -15.00 24.93
N THR A 216 0.37 -15.69 25.97
CA THR A 216 1.20 -16.70 26.63
C THR A 216 1.02 -18.03 25.92
N SER A 217 2.05 -18.51 25.21
CA SER A 217 2.11 -19.87 24.67
C SER A 217 2.30 -20.93 25.77
N ASP A 218 2.91 -20.54 26.89
CA ASP A 218 3.61 -21.47 27.79
C ASP A 218 2.73 -22.13 28.87
N LYS A 219 1.40 -22.08 28.76
CA LYS A 219 0.50 -22.55 29.85
C LYS A 219 -0.69 -23.39 29.44
N ILE A 220 -0.69 -23.97 28.26
CA ILE A 220 -1.52 -25.15 28.00
C ILE A 220 -0.57 -26.23 27.53
N LEU A 221 0.09 -26.91 28.47
CA LEU A 221 0.38 -28.30 28.21
C LEU A 221 -0.98 -28.96 28.03
N PRO A 222 -1.32 -29.54 26.86
CA PRO A 222 -2.29 -30.62 26.90
C PRO A 222 -1.67 -31.63 27.85
N ILE A 223 -2.25 -31.82 29.04
CA ILE A 223 -1.99 -33.06 29.76
C ILE A 223 -2.60 -34.13 28.85
N SER A 224 -1.79 -34.64 27.94
CA SER A 224 -2.02 -35.90 27.23
C SER A 224 -2.03 -36.97 28.32
N GLY A 225 -3.21 -37.19 28.89
CA GLY A 225 -3.40 -38.11 30.00
C GLY A 225 -4.76 -37.89 30.62
N THR A 226 -5.75 -38.66 30.16
CA THR A 226 -6.83 -39.32 30.94
C THR A 226 -7.53 -38.61 32.10
N MET A 227 -7.36 -37.30 32.32
CA MET A 227 -8.15 -36.54 33.28
C MET A 227 -9.44 -36.08 32.62
N LEU A 228 -10.56 -36.61 33.11
CA LEU A 228 -11.92 -36.25 32.68
C LEU A 228 -12.22 -34.75 32.82
N MET A 229 -11.55 -34.01 33.72
CA MET A 229 -11.81 -32.60 34.02
C MET A 229 -10.55 -31.73 33.95
N LYS A 230 -10.60 -30.64 33.18
CA LYS A 230 -9.45 -29.73 32.95
C LYS A 230 -9.35 -28.63 34.03
N PRO A 231 -8.14 -28.31 34.54
CA PRO A 231 -7.92 -27.19 35.44
C PRO A 231 -7.95 -25.85 34.69
N CYS A 232 -8.12 -24.76 35.43
CA CYS A 232 -8.11 -23.39 34.92
C CYS A 232 -6.86 -22.66 35.39
N ILE A 233 -6.44 -21.66 34.63
CA ILE A 233 -5.27 -20.84 34.94
C ILE A 233 -5.68 -19.38 34.86
N ILE A 234 -5.45 -18.63 35.94
CA ILE A 234 -5.55 -17.16 35.94
C ILE A 234 -4.19 -16.62 36.42
N GLY A 235 -3.53 -15.86 35.54
CA GLY A 235 -2.18 -15.34 35.75
C GLY A 235 -1.14 -16.43 35.90
N LYS A 236 -0.72 -16.70 37.15
CA LYS A 236 0.25 -17.76 37.48
C LYS A 236 -0.34 -18.91 38.29
N GLU A 237 -1.60 -18.81 38.70
CA GLU A 237 -2.21 -19.75 39.62
C GLU A 237 -3.01 -20.82 38.87
N TYR A 238 -2.98 -22.03 39.42
CA TYR A 238 -3.73 -23.17 38.94
C TYR A 238 -4.93 -23.41 39.85
N HIS A 239 -6.11 -23.52 39.27
CA HIS A 239 -7.35 -23.78 39.98
C HIS A 239 -7.94 -25.11 39.49
N ALA A 240 -8.17 -26.03 40.42
CA ALA A 240 -8.79 -27.31 40.12
C ALA A 240 -10.26 -27.12 39.71
N HIS A 241 -10.77 -28.06 38.91
CA HIS A 241 -12.19 -28.10 38.54
C HIS A 241 -13.10 -28.02 39.79
N SER A 242 -14.22 -27.31 39.66
CA SER A 242 -15.26 -27.05 40.68
C SER A 242 -14.79 -26.35 41.96
N LYS A 243 -13.55 -25.87 42.05
CA LYS A 243 -13.08 -25.09 43.21
C LYS A 243 -13.36 -23.60 43.04
N PRO A 244 -14.04 -22.95 44.00
CA PRO A 244 -14.19 -21.50 44.03
C PRO A 244 -12.89 -20.84 44.48
N PHE A 245 -12.61 -19.65 43.94
CA PHE A 245 -11.45 -18.84 44.29
C PHE A 245 -11.76 -17.35 44.06
N ARG A 246 -11.04 -16.46 44.76
CA ARG A 246 -11.24 -15.01 44.68
C ARG A 246 -10.02 -14.37 44.02
N VAL A 247 -10.24 -13.58 42.98
CA VAL A 247 -9.14 -12.91 42.23
C VAL A 247 -8.79 -11.58 42.87
N ASP A 248 -9.79 -10.83 43.30
CA ASP A 248 -9.68 -9.56 44.03
C ASP A 248 -10.95 -9.34 44.87
N PRO A 249 -11.03 -8.31 45.73
CA PRO A 249 -12.22 -8.04 46.55
C PRO A 249 -13.53 -7.81 45.76
N CYS A 250 -13.45 -7.62 44.44
CA CYS A 250 -14.61 -7.43 43.57
C CYS A 250 -14.99 -8.70 42.77
N THR A 251 -14.21 -9.78 42.84
CA THR A 251 -14.27 -10.85 41.83
C THR A 251 -14.17 -12.25 42.43
N ASP A 252 -15.24 -13.01 42.29
CA ASP A 252 -15.34 -14.40 42.71
C ASP A 252 -15.44 -15.31 41.48
N CYS A 253 -14.62 -16.35 41.42
CA CYS A 253 -14.51 -17.25 40.27
C CYS A 253 -14.67 -18.71 40.67
N THR A 254 -15.08 -19.55 39.72
CA THR A 254 -15.07 -21.01 39.83
C THR A 254 -14.53 -21.61 38.54
N CYS A 255 -13.66 -22.61 38.67
CA CYS A 255 -13.13 -23.30 37.49
C CYS A 255 -14.09 -24.38 36.99
N LEU A 256 -14.55 -24.27 35.74
CA LEU A 256 -15.43 -25.23 35.08
C LEU A 256 -14.75 -25.77 33.81
N ASN A 257 -14.14 -26.95 33.97
CA ASN A 257 -13.55 -27.75 32.88
C ASN A 257 -12.65 -26.94 31.93
N GLY A 258 -11.69 -26.21 32.49
CA GLY A 258 -10.74 -25.40 31.74
C GLY A 258 -11.21 -23.99 31.40
N THR A 259 -12.44 -23.61 31.79
CA THR A 259 -12.98 -22.24 31.72
C THR A 259 -13.16 -21.67 33.11
N ALA A 260 -12.55 -20.54 33.42
CA ALA A 260 -12.80 -19.84 34.69
C ALA A 260 -14.04 -18.97 34.56
N VAL A 261 -15.07 -19.23 35.36
CA VAL A 261 -16.31 -18.44 35.36
C VAL A 261 -16.30 -17.52 36.57
N CYS A 262 -16.21 -16.22 36.31
CA CYS A 262 -16.01 -15.17 37.29
C CYS A 262 -17.21 -14.23 37.36
N THR A 263 -17.71 -13.96 38.56
CA THR A 263 -18.67 -12.88 38.83
C THR A 263 -17.90 -11.68 39.35
N ARG A 264 -18.01 -10.54 38.67
CA ARG A 264 -17.33 -9.30 39.05
C ARG A 264 -18.32 -8.19 39.37
N HIS A 265 -18.15 -7.58 40.53
CA HIS A 265 -18.94 -6.44 40.98
C HIS A 265 -18.54 -5.17 40.23
N THR A 266 -19.53 -4.45 39.70
CA THR A 266 -19.35 -3.14 39.08
C THR A 266 -19.49 -2.08 40.16
N CYS A 267 -18.50 -1.19 40.28
CA CYS A 267 -18.57 -0.10 41.24
C CYS A 267 -19.47 1.04 40.76
N PRO A 268 -20.16 1.74 41.68
CA PRO A 268 -21.01 2.87 41.32
C PRO A 268 -20.20 4.01 40.69
N VAL A 269 -20.89 4.89 39.95
CA VAL A 269 -20.33 6.14 39.45
C VAL A 269 -20.31 7.14 40.60
N LEU A 270 -19.14 7.73 40.88
CA LEU A 270 -18.97 8.71 41.94
C LEU A 270 -19.09 10.13 41.39
N THR A 271 -19.84 10.99 42.07
CA THR A 271 -20.03 12.41 41.67
C THR A 271 -18.84 13.29 41.99
N CYS A 272 -17.94 12.85 42.88
CA CYS A 272 -16.78 13.60 43.33
C CYS A 272 -15.54 13.48 42.40
N GLY A 273 -15.63 12.68 41.32
CA GLY A 273 -14.55 12.52 40.33
C GLY A 273 -13.20 12.20 40.95
N ALA A 274 -12.18 13.01 40.62
CA ALA A 274 -10.80 12.86 41.11
C ALA A 274 -10.64 12.97 42.65
N ARG A 275 -11.67 13.44 43.37
CA ARG A 275 -11.64 13.51 44.84
C ARG A 275 -11.99 12.18 45.52
N ALA A 276 -12.41 11.15 44.78
CA ALA A 276 -12.77 9.86 45.35
C ALA A 276 -11.64 9.25 46.22
N LEU A 277 -12.01 8.75 47.40
CA LEU A 277 -11.10 8.06 48.31
C LEU A 277 -10.88 6.62 47.84
N PRO A 278 -9.65 6.07 47.94
CA PRO A 278 -9.39 4.68 47.61
C PRO A 278 -10.23 3.73 48.49
N PRO A 279 -10.59 2.52 48.00
CA PRO A 279 -11.33 1.55 48.79
C PRO A 279 -10.59 1.17 50.08
N ALA A 280 -11.31 1.05 51.19
CA ALA A 280 -10.75 0.50 52.42
C ALA A 280 -10.25 -0.95 52.23
N PRO A 281 -9.29 -1.44 53.04
CA PRO A 281 -8.78 -2.80 52.92
C PRO A 281 -9.90 -3.84 52.91
N GLY A 282 -9.92 -4.71 51.88
CA GLY A 282 -10.94 -5.75 51.70
C GLY A 282 -12.29 -5.28 51.14
N LYS A 283 -12.49 -3.96 50.92
CA LYS A 283 -13.66 -3.42 50.20
C LYS A 283 -13.38 -3.35 48.70
N CYS A 284 -14.43 -3.53 47.90
CA CYS A 284 -14.34 -3.49 46.45
C CYS A 284 -14.28 -2.06 45.88
N CYS A 285 -15.12 -1.14 46.37
CA CYS A 285 -15.39 0.13 45.70
C CYS A 285 -14.91 1.38 46.45
N PRO A 286 -14.53 2.46 45.72
CA PRO A 286 -14.17 3.76 46.30
C PRO A 286 -15.40 4.54 46.76
N GLU A 287 -15.19 5.57 47.60
CA GLU A 287 -16.25 6.40 48.21
C GLU A 287 -15.89 7.90 48.11
N CYS A 288 -16.89 8.79 48.08
CA CYS A 288 -16.66 10.24 47.99
C CYS A 288 -16.32 10.86 49.33
N PRO A 289 -15.32 11.77 49.41
CA PRO A 289 -15.12 12.60 50.59
C PRO A 289 -16.25 13.62 50.69
N GLN A 290 -16.68 13.93 51.90
CA GLN A 290 -17.70 14.95 52.13
C GLN A 290 -17.02 16.33 52.18
N VAL A 291 -17.22 17.19 51.16
CA VAL A 291 -16.79 18.61 51.23
C VAL A 291 -17.69 19.55 50.41
N GLU A 292 -17.99 20.70 51.02
CA GLU A 292 -18.80 21.86 50.57
C GLU A 292 -18.28 22.62 49.33
N GLU A 293 -19.25 23.15 48.57
CA GLU A 293 -19.28 24.21 47.53
C GLU A 293 -18.22 24.23 46.40
N ALA A 294 -18.68 24.02 45.15
CA ALA A 294 -17.89 24.07 43.91
C ALA A 294 -18.10 25.39 43.13
N LYS A 295 -17.02 25.94 42.52
CA LYS A 295 -17.05 27.13 41.63
C LYS A 295 -17.52 26.75 40.22
N ALA A 296 -18.22 27.66 39.52
CA ALA A 296 -19.06 27.36 38.34
C ALA A 296 -18.62 27.98 36.99
N ALA A 297 -17.36 28.37 36.77
CA ALA A 297 -16.95 28.96 35.47
C ALA A 297 -15.49 28.70 35.08
N CYS A 298 -15.24 28.46 33.79
CA CYS A 298 -13.93 28.13 33.23
C CYS A 298 -13.34 29.33 32.49
N VAL A 299 -12.05 29.58 32.66
CA VAL A 299 -11.34 30.66 31.97
C VAL A 299 -10.25 30.06 31.08
N ILE A 300 -10.45 30.11 29.75
CA ILE A 300 -9.43 29.69 28.78
C ILE A 300 -8.95 30.92 28.01
N GLY A 301 -7.68 31.28 28.21
CA GLY A 301 -7.08 32.47 27.60
C GLY A 301 -7.77 33.75 28.08
N ARG A 302 -8.38 34.52 27.16
CA ARG A 302 -9.17 35.74 27.47
C ARG A 302 -10.69 35.53 27.42
N LYS A 303 -11.15 34.30 27.19
CA LYS A 303 -12.59 33.99 27.15
C LYS A 303 -12.99 33.21 28.40
N THR A 304 -14.10 33.63 28.98
CA THR A 304 -14.76 32.95 30.09
C THR A 304 -15.92 32.15 29.53
N TYR A 305 -15.97 30.88 29.89
CA TYR A 305 -17.03 29.94 29.53
C TYR A 305 -17.81 29.62 30.80
N GLN A 306 -19.12 29.79 30.75
CA GLN A 306 -20.01 29.41 31.87
C GLN A 306 -20.13 27.89 31.96
N ASP A 307 -20.53 27.37 33.13
CA ASP A 307 -20.84 25.95 33.28
C ASP A 307 -21.83 25.48 32.18
N GLY A 308 -21.47 24.42 31.45
CA GLY A 308 -22.21 23.88 30.30
C GLY A 308 -21.93 24.56 28.95
N GLU A 309 -21.05 25.56 28.87
CA GLU A 309 -20.72 26.21 27.59
C GLU A 309 -19.67 25.41 26.78
N THR A 310 -19.90 25.24 25.47
CA THR A 310 -19.06 24.42 24.57
C THR A 310 -18.40 25.23 23.45
N TRP A 311 -17.20 24.81 23.01
CA TRP A 311 -16.47 25.44 21.91
C TRP A 311 -15.67 24.45 21.05
N GLN A 312 -15.46 24.81 19.78
CA GLN A 312 -14.66 24.07 18.78
C GLN A 312 -13.24 24.63 18.68
N LEU A 313 -12.22 23.76 18.70
CA LEU A 313 -10.81 24.13 18.51
C LEU A 313 -10.34 23.88 17.08
N ASP A 314 -10.74 22.74 16.50
CA ASP A 314 -10.47 22.35 15.11
C ASP A 314 -11.50 21.30 14.65
N ALA A 315 -11.38 20.80 13.41
CA ALA A 315 -12.30 19.81 12.84
C ALA A 315 -12.41 18.50 13.63
N CYS A 316 -11.46 18.20 14.53
CA CYS A 316 -11.38 16.99 15.33
C CYS A 316 -11.55 17.21 16.83
N LYS A 317 -11.55 18.46 17.35
CA LYS A 317 -11.47 18.74 18.80
C LYS A 317 -12.48 19.79 19.28
N SER A 318 -13.18 19.46 20.37
CA SER A 318 -14.13 20.36 21.04
C SER A 318 -14.03 20.25 22.56
N CYS A 319 -14.51 21.25 23.29
CA CYS A 319 -14.44 21.31 24.75
C CYS A 319 -15.71 21.91 25.38
N GLU A 320 -15.87 21.69 26.68
CA GLU A 320 -16.99 22.10 27.51
C GLU A 320 -16.51 22.57 28.88
N CYS A 321 -17.17 23.56 29.48
CA CYS A 321 -16.88 23.96 30.86
C CYS A 321 -17.75 23.20 31.86
N HIS A 322 -17.14 22.57 32.87
CA HIS A 322 -17.87 21.89 33.93
C HIS A 322 -17.17 22.05 35.29
N GLY A 323 -17.87 22.61 36.29
CA GLY A 323 -17.35 22.81 37.65
C GLY A 323 -16.10 23.71 37.69
N GLY A 324 -15.99 24.64 36.74
CA GLY A 324 -14.82 25.52 36.59
C GLY A 324 -13.63 24.91 35.85
N GLU A 325 -13.74 23.66 35.38
CA GLU A 325 -12.69 23.00 34.59
C GLU A 325 -13.13 22.71 33.13
N PRO A 326 -12.25 22.98 32.14
CA PRO A 326 -12.48 22.59 30.76
C PRO A 326 -12.34 21.08 30.55
N ARG A 327 -13.37 20.43 29.99
CA ARG A 327 -13.36 19.04 29.56
C ARG A 327 -13.39 18.97 28.04
N CYS A 328 -12.39 18.34 27.42
CA CYS A 328 -12.25 18.29 25.96
C CYS A 328 -12.39 16.87 25.41
N ALA A 329 -12.99 16.76 24.22
CA ALA A 329 -13.10 15.52 23.45
C ALA A 329 -12.45 15.67 22.07
N MET A 330 -11.84 14.58 21.59
CA MET A 330 -11.21 14.48 20.27
C MET A 330 -11.77 13.29 19.49
N GLU A 331 -12.13 13.49 18.21
CA GLU A 331 -12.52 12.42 17.30
C GLU A 331 -11.30 11.55 16.95
N ARG A 332 -11.38 10.23 17.17
CA ARG A 332 -10.35 9.27 16.76
C ARG A 332 -10.69 8.71 15.39
N CYS A 333 -9.74 8.86 14.46
CA CYS A 333 -9.89 8.27 13.13
C CYS A 333 -9.51 6.78 13.14
N PRO A 334 -10.26 5.93 12.42
CA PRO A 334 -9.93 4.53 12.27
C PRO A 334 -8.62 4.37 11.47
N ALA A 335 -7.82 3.36 11.82
CA ALA A 335 -6.69 2.95 11.01
C ALA A 335 -7.20 2.46 9.65
N LEU A 336 -6.76 3.09 8.56
CA LEU A 336 -7.26 2.81 7.22
C LEU A 336 -6.12 2.42 6.29
N THR A 337 -6.24 1.26 5.66
CA THR A 337 -5.33 0.80 4.60
C THR A 337 -6.07 0.82 3.28
N CYS A 338 -5.60 1.62 2.33
CA CYS A 338 -6.27 1.76 1.04
C CYS A 338 -5.95 0.60 0.08
N PRO A 339 -6.89 0.25 -0.81
CA PRO A 339 -6.62 -0.55 -1.98
C PRO A 339 -5.46 0.01 -2.83
N PRO A 340 -4.73 -0.81 -3.61
CA PRO A 340 -3.58 -0.36 -4.42
C PRO A 340 -3.90 0.74 -5.44
N ASP A 341 -5.15 0.86 -5.87
CA ASP A 341 -5.69 1.85 -6.80
C ASP A 341 -6.21 3.12 -6.11
N GLN A 342 -5.96 3.25 -4.80
CA GLN A 342 -6.38 4.38 -3.98
C GLN A 342 -5.23 4.87 -3.10
N THR A 343 -5.32 6.13 -2.69
CA THR A 343 -4.38 6.76 -1.76
C THR A 343 -5.10 7.43 -0.61
N LEU A 344 -4.46 7.50 0.55
CA LEU A 344 -4.98 8.22 1.70
C LEU A 344 -4.92 9.72 1.44
N ARG A 345 -6.05 10.41 1.57
CA ARG A 345 -6.12 11.86 1.46
C ARG A 345 -7.07 12.44 2.50
N GLN A 346 -6.63 13.50 3.17
CA GLN A 346 -7.50 14.31 4.02
C GLN A 346 -8.24 15.33 3.15
N LEU A 347 -9.57 15.33 3.22
CA LEU A 347 -10.40 16.27 2.47
C LEU A 347 -10.58 17.58 3.28
N PRO A 348 -10.67 18.75 2.63
CA PRO A 348 -10.89 20.01 3.33
C PRO A 348 -12.12 19.96 4.24
N GLY A 349 -11.96 20.40 5.49
CA GLY A 349 -13.05 20.47 6.48
C GLY A 349 -13.47 19.13 7.10
N GLN A 350 -12.76 18.03 6.83
CA GLN A 350 -13.02 16.72 7.45
C GLN A 350 -11.91 16.34 8.44
N CYS A 351 -12.28 15.79 9.59
CA CYS A 351 -11.34 15.28 10.58
C CYS A 351 -10.54 14.09 10.00
N CYS A 352 -11.23 13.09 9.45
CA CYS A 352 -10.61 11.82 9.07
C CYS A 352 -10.24 11.69 7.58
N GLN A 353 -9.11 11.02 7.33
CA GLN A 353 -8.63 10.67 6.00
C GLN A 353 -9.55 9.63 5.33
N LYS A 354 -9.60 9.68 3.99
CA LYS A 354 -10.35 8.73 3.18
C LYS A 354 -9.48 8.20 2.04
N CYS A 355 -9.78 7.00 1.59
CA CYS A 355 -9.19 6.45 0.37
C CYS A 355 -9.82 7.13 -0.84
N VAL A 356 -8.98 7.71 -1.70
CA VAL A 356 -9.39 8.36 -2.95
C VAL A 356 -8.69 7.69 -4.12
N ASP A 357 -9.40 7.52 -5.22
CA ASP A 357 -8.84 6.93 -6.44
C ASP A 357 -7.68 7.77 -7.01
N ILE A 358 -6.62 7.08 -7.43
CA ILE A 358 -5.47 7.72 -8.09
C ILE A 358 -5.73 7.96 -9.59
N ASP A 359 -5.00 8.91 -10.16
CA ASP A 359 -5.05 9.19 -11.60
C ASP A 359 -4.46 8.02 -12.42
N GLY A 360 -5.05 7.76 -13.59
CA GLY A 360 -4.60 6.72 -14.50
C GLY A 360 -3.52 7.21 -15.45
N ILE A 361 -2.49 6.38 -15.71
CA ILE A 361 -1.41 6.70 -16.66
C ILE A 361 -1.31 5.62 -17.74
N CYS A 362 -1.39 6.02 -19.01
CA CYS A 362 -1.15 5.17 -20.18
C CYS A 362 0.09 5.65 -20.94
N THR A 363 0.99 4.74 -21.30
CA THR A 363 2.21 5.07 -22.06
C THR A 363 2.28 4.35 -23.40
N VAL A 364 2.83 5.04 -24.40
CA VAL A 364 3.11 4.53 -25.74
C VAL A 364 4.57 4.86 -26.08
N PHE A 365 5.36 3.87 -26.48
CA PHE A 365 6.77 4.06 -26.78
C PHE A 365 7.29 3.03 -27.80
N GLY A 366 8.42 3.30 -28.45
CA GLY A 366 9.05 2.34 -29.37
C GLY A 366 8.17 2.02 -30.57
N ASP A 367 8.11 0.73 -30.94
CA ASP A 367 7.46 0.25 -32.16
C ASP A 367 6.13 -0.48 -31.95
N PRO A 368 5.07 0.30 -31.78
CA PRO A 368 4.70 0.88 -30.51
C PRO A 368 4.29 -0.21 -29.51
N HIS A 369 4.85 -0.07 -28.32
CA HIS A 369 4.49 -0.76 -27.10
C HIS A 369 3.55 0.11 -26.29
N TYR A 370 2.58 -0.53 -25.63
CA TYR A 370 1.54 0.12 -24.86
C TYR A 370 1.56 -0.43 -23.44
N LYS A 371 1.43 0.47 -22.46
CA LYS A 371 1.05 0.18 -21.08
C LYS A 371 -0.30 0.87 -20.85
N THR A 372 -1.36 0.11 -20.61
CA THR A 372 -2.71 0.65 -20.41
C THR A 372 -2.83 1.37 -19.06
N PHE A 373 -3.97 2.03 -18.83
CA PHE A 373 -4.25 2.68 -17.55
C PHE A 373 -4.23 1.71 -16.36
N ASP A 374 -4.65 0.47 -16.58
CA ASP A 374 -4.65 -0.60 -15.56
C ASP A 374 -3.35 -1.42 -15.61
N GLY A 375 -2.37 -1.00 -16.43
CA GLY A 375 -0.99 -1.51 -16.44
C GLY A 375 -0.75 -2.79 -17.24
N LYS A 376 -1.66 -3.15 -18.15
CA LYS A 376 -1.41 -4.22 -19.13
C LYS A 376 -0.37 -3.79 -20.16
N PHE A 377 0.68 -4.60 -20.32
CA PHE A 377 1.68 -4.42 -21.37
C PHE A 377 1.34 -5.22 -22.61
N TYR A 378 1.43 -4.59 -23.79
CA TYR A 378 1.36 -5.31 -25.06
C TYR A 378 2.04 -4.53 -26.20
N SER A 379 2.31 -5.22 -27.30
CA SER A 379 2.93 -4.64 -28.51
C SER A 379 1.97 -4.74 -29.70
N PHE A 380 1.82 -3.64 -30.45
CA PHE A 380 0.94 -3.60 -31.63
C PHE A 380 1.49 -2.73 -32.75
N GLN A 381 2.02 -3.36 -33.81
CA GLN A 381 2.72 -2.71 -34.93
C GLN A 381 1.79 -2.26 -36.07
N GLY A 382 0.64 -1.68 -35.72
CA GLY A 382 -0.30 -1.12 -36.69
C GLY A 382 0.16 0.25 -37.18
N SER A 383 0.20 0.47 -38.50
CA SER A 383 0.61 1.75 -39.12
C SER A 383 -0.56 2.48 -39.77
N CYS A 384 -1.52 2.83 -38.93
CA CYS A 384 -2.71 3.60 -39.27
C CYS A 384 -2.97 4.68 -38.20
N LYS A 385 -4.11 5.35 -38.32
CA LYS A 385 -4.68 6.17 -37.25
C LYS A 385 -5.53 5.30 -36.33
N TYR A 386 -5.33 5.44 -35.02
CA TYR A 386 -6.01 4.66 -33.98
C TYR A 386 -6.61 5.58 -32.91
N GLN A 387 -7.68 5.10 -32.28
CA GLN A 387 -8.20 5.67 -31.04
C GLN A 387 -7.38 5.14 -29.86
N LEU A 388 -6.65 6.02 -29.20
CA LEU A 388 -5.81 5.66 -28.06
C LEU A 388 -6.65 5.58 -26.79
N ALA A 389 -7.37 6.66 -26.48
CA ALA A 389 -8.29 6.75 -25.36
C ALA A 389 -9.40 7.75 -25.71
N SER A 390 -10.61 7.53 -25.21
CA SER A 390 -11.73 8.45 -25.33
C SER A 390 -12.63 8.24 -24.13
N ASP A 391 -13.31 9.28 -23.70
CA ASP A 391 -14.49 9.14 -22.85
C ASP A 391 -15.62 8.59 -23.72
N CYS A 392 -16.00 7.34 -23.46
CA CYS A 392 -16.99 6.61 -24.26
C CYS A 392 -18.37 6.60 -23.63
N VAL A 393 -18.52 7.27 -22.48
CA VAL A 393 -19.79 7.45 -21.78
C VAL A 393 -20.35 8.85 -22.07
N ASN A 394 -19.58 9.90 -21.76
CA ASN A 394 -20.05 11.28 -21.92
C ASN A 394 -19.50 11.97 -23.18
N GLY A 395 -18.52 11.37 -23.86
CA GLY A 395 -17.97 11.93 -25.10
C GLY A 395 -17.15 13.22 -24.92
N THR A 396 -16.64 13.49 -23.71
CA THR A 396 -15.97 14.76 -23.37
C THR A 396 -14.68 15.02 -24.15
N PHE A 397 -13.88 13.98 -24.38
CA PHE A 397 -12.63 14.07 -25.13
C PHE A 397 -12.34 12.82 -25.96
N SER A 398 -11.48 12.97 -26.97
CA SER A 398 -10.86 11.83 -27.67
C SER A 398 -9.39 12.08 -27.98
N ILE A 399 -8.57 11.07 -27.74
CA ILE A 399 -7.14 11.04 -28.03
C ILE A 399 -6.90 10.04 -29.15
N ARG A 400 -6.31 10.50 -30.25
CA ARG A 400 -5.99 9.68 -31.42
C ARG A 400 -4.51 9.77 -31.73
N ILE A 401 -3.92 8.62 -32.05
CA ILE A 401 -2.53 8.52 -32.52
C ILE A 401 -2.49 8.15 -33.99
N SER A 402 -1.46 8.60 -34.70
CA SER A 402 -1.14 8.16 -36.05
C SER A 402 0.23 7.51 -36.04
N ASN A 403 0.27 6.23 -36.44
CA ASN A 403 1.51 5.47 -36.52
C ASN A 403 1.97 5.41 -37.98
N ASP A 404 3.27 5.57 -38.21
CA ASP A 404 3.86 5.63 -39.55
C ASP A 404 4.93 4.55 -39.70
N ALA A 405 4.93 3.80 -40.81
CA ALA A 405 5.84 2.66 -41.02
C ALA A 405 7.24 3.04 -41.56
N ARG A 406 7.52 4.31 -41.89
CA ARG A 406 8.80 4.80 -42.46
C ARG A 406 9.38 3.92 -43.59
N ASN A 407 8.53 3.41 -44.50
CA ASN A 407 8.93 2.47 -45.58
C ASN A 407 9.57 1.16 -45.09
N THR A 408 9.31 0.73 -43.85
CA THR A 408 9.75 -0.57 -43.32
C THR A 408 8.61 -1.59 -43.32
N SER A 409 8.94 -2.87 -43.45
CA SER A 409 7.94 -3.94 -43.54
C SER A 409 7.31 -4.32 -42.20
N HIS A 410 8.00 -4.07 -41.07
CA HIS A 410 7.52 -4.49 -39.74
C HIS A 410 7.56 -3.39 -38.67
N SER A 411 8.27 -2.28 -38.92
CA SER A 411 8.42 -1.22 -37.94
C SER A 411 7.46 -0.05 -38.16
N SER A 412 7.07 0.61 -37.07
CA SER A 412 6.16 1.73 -36.96
C SER A 412 6.52 2.57 -35.73
N TRP A 413 6.08 3.82 -35.69
CA TRP A 413 6.28 4.68 -34.53
C TRP A 413 5.17 5.71 -34.48
N THR A 414 4.87 6.18 -33.27
CA THR A 414 3.89 7.25 -33.08
C THR A 414 4.41 8.52 -33.77
N ARG A 415 3.68 8.98 -34.79
CA ARG A 415 4.04 10.17 -35.58
C ARG A 415 3.38 11.43 -35.04
N THR A 416 2.12 11.32 -34.66
CA THR A 416 1.34 12.43 -34.10
C THR A 416 0.38 11.91 -33.04
N ALA A 417 0.26 12.64 -31.94
CA ALA A 417 -0.85 12.52 -30.99
C ALA A 417 -1.82 13.68 -31.21
N THR A 418 -3.13 13.44 -31.10
CA THR A 418 -4.16 14.47 -31.25
C THR A 418 -5.16 14.36 -30.13
N LEU A 419 -5.31 15.44 -29.36
CA LEU A 419 -6.37 15.62 -28.39
C LEU A 419 -7.49 16.44 -29.03
N ARG A 420 -8.73 15.99 -28.88
CA ARG A 420 -9.92 16.74 -29.23
C ARG A 420 -10.80 16.91 -28.00
N ILE A 421 -11.16 18.16 -27.69
CA ILE A 421 -12.09 18.56 -26.64
C ILE A 421 -13.11 19.49 -27.30
N GLY A 422 -14.38 19.06 -27.38
CA GLY A 422 -15.41 19.77 -28.15
C GLY A 422 -14.99 20.04 -29.61
N ALA A 423 -14.92 21.33 -29.98
CA ALA A 423 -14.44 21.79 -31.29
C ALA A 423 -12.91 21.96 -31.36
N THR A 424 -12.23 22.10 -30.21
CA THR A 424 -10.79 22.36 -30.15
C THR A 424 -10.00 21.10 -30.47
N LYS A 425 -9.06 21.23 -31.42
CA LYS A 425 -8.19 20.14 -31.87
C LYS A 425 -6.72 20.53 -31.68
N ILE A 426 -6.04 19.81 -30.80
CA ILE A 426 -4.62 20.03 -30.50
C ILE A 426 -3.82 18.85 -31.06
N ASN A 427 -2.92 19.11 -31.99
CA ASN A 427 -2.07 18.10 -32.63
C ASN A 427 -0.62 18.28 -32.18
N MET A 428 -0.05 17.22 -31.61
CA MET A 428 1.34 17.14 -31.18
C MET A 428 2.10 16.29 -32.20
N GLY A 429 2.93 16.93 -33.01
CA GLY A 429 3.68 16.28 -34.08
C GLY A 429 5.17 16.08 -33.78
N LYS A 430 5.87 15.45 -34.72
CA LYS A 430 7.33 15.25 -34.68
C LYS A 430 8.10 16.53 -34.37
N LYS A 431 9.28 16.40 -33.75
CA LYS A 431 10.14 17.52 -33.34
C LYS A 431 9.38 18.55 -32.48
N MET A 432 8.46 18.07 -31.64
CA MET A 432 7.63 18.89 -30.76
C MET A 432 6.82 20.00 -31.49
N ARG A 433 6.45 19.78 -32.77
CA ARG A 433 5.66 20.75 -33.54
C ARG A 433 4.20 20.68 -33.13
N ILE A 434 3.70 21.72 -32.45
CA ILE A 434 2.32 21.79 -31.98
C ILE A 434 1.45 22.59 -32.94
N LYS A 435 0.25 22.09 -33.22
CA LYS A 435 -0.80 22.80 -33.95
C LYS A 435 -2.10 22.84 -33.17
N VAL A 436 -2.74 23.99 -33.10
CA VAL A 436 -4.08 24.18 -32.54
C VAL A 436 -5.01 24.55 -33.70
N ASN A 437 -6.09 23.79 -33.89
CA ASN A 437 -7.06 23.96 -34.97
C ASN A 437 -6.43 24.05 -36.37
N GLY A 438 -5.29 23.37 -36.59
CA GLY A 438 -4.56 23.36 -37.86
C GLY A 438 -3.43 24.38 -37.97
N HIS A 439 -3.41 25.41 -37.12
CA HIS A 439 -2.40 26.47 -37.10
C HIS A 439 -1.25 26.12 -36.15
N ARG A 440 -0.01 26.37 -36.56
CA ARG A 440 1.17 26.13 -35.71
C ARG A 440 1.25 27.20 -34.63
N VAL A 441 1.51 26.79 -33.40
CA VAL A 441 1.67 27.69 -32.25
C VAL A 441 3.11 27.68 -31.72
N VAL A 442 3.48 28.76 -31.03
CA VAL A 442 4.72 28.90 -30.26
C VAL A 442 4.40 28.61 -28.79
N LEU A 443 5.31 27.96 -28.06
CA LEU A 443 5.13 27.59 -26.66
C LEU A 443 5.91 28.55 -25.73
N PRO A 444 5.41 28.86 -24.51
CA PRO A 444 4.16 28.35 -23.92
C PRO A 444 2.91 28.93 -24.61
N HIS A 445 1.83 28.15 -24.64
CA HIS A 445 0.56 28.55 -25.26
C HIS A 445 -0.61 28.17 -24.37
N LYS A 446 -1.47 29.14 -24.06
CA LYS A 446 -2.69 28.93 -23.29
C LYS A 446 -3.92 29.05 -24.18
N ILE A 447 -4.83 28.09 -24.08
CA ILE A 447 -6.13 28.07 -24.72
C ILE A 447 -7.15 28.27 -23.61
N ASN A 448 -7.73 29.47 -23.53
CA ASN A 448 -8.61 29.88 -22.42
C ASN A 448 -9.71 28.86 -22.15
N GLY A 449 -9.76 28.36 -20.90
CA GLY A 449 -10.76 27.39 -20.44
C GLY A 449 -10.65 26.00 -21.07
N VAL A 450 -9.53 25.68 -21.74
CA VAL A 450 -9.35 24.39 -22.42
C VAL A 450 -8.05 23.71 -22.01
N ALA A 451 -6.89 24.36 -22.22
CA ALA A 451 -5.59 23.75 -21.96
C ALA A 451 -4.44 24.76 -21.91
N GLU A 452 -3.39 24.37 -21.21
CA GLU A 452 -2.07 25.00 -21.22
C GLU A 452 -1.03 24.05 -21.84
N ILE A 453 -0.16 24.58 -22.69
CA ILE A 453 0.87 23.81 -23.39
C ILE A 453 2.23 24.44 -23.12
N THR A 454 3.13 23.69 -22.49
CA THR A 454 4.47 24.15 -22.11
C THR A 454 5.54 23.20 -22.63
N ARG A 455 6.78 23.69 -22.70
CA ARG A 455 7.96 22.90 -23.08
C ARG A 455 8.84 22.72 -21.85
N SER A 456 9.25 21.48 -21.57
CA SER A 456 10.15 21.17 -20.46
C SER A 456 10.99 19.93 -20.79
N ASN A 457 12.29 19.96 -20.49
CA ASN A 457 13.21 18.82 -20.58
C ASN A 457 13.08 17.97 -21.86
N GLY A 458 13.18 18.62 -23.02
CA GLY A 458 13.11 17.94 -24.32
C GLY A 458 11.74 17.34 -24.66
N SER A 459 10.69 17.67 -23.90
CA SER A 459 9.30 17.23 -24.12
C SER A 459 8.33 18.42 -24.14
N VAL A 460 7.12 18.19 -24.63
CA VAL A 460 5.97 19.10 -24.52
C VAL A 460 4.96 18.50 -23.57
N LEU A 461 4.52 19.30 -22.61
CA LEU A 461 3.46 18.97 -21.67
C LEU A 461 2.20 19.77 -22.02
N LEU A 462 1.12 19.06 -22.31
CA LEU A 462 -0.22 19.62 -22.46
C LEU A 462 -1.00 19.28 -21.20
N LYS A 463 -1.54 20.28 -20.50
CA LYS A 463 -2.47 20.12 -19.38
C LYS A 463 -3.82 20.69 -19.78
N ALA A 464 -4.84 19.85 -19.88
CA ALA A 464 -6.20 20.26 -20.15
C ALA A 464 -7.00 20.43 -18.85
N ASP A 465 -7.85 21.44 -18.79
CA ASP A 465 -8.61 21.82 -17.59
C ASP A 465 -9.59 20.72 -17.14
N ILE A 466 -9.98 19.85 -18.08
CA ILE A 466 -10.83 18.67 -17.85
C ILE A 466 -10.11 17.50 -17.16
N GLY A 467 -8.90 17.70 -16.62
CA GLY A 467 -8.14 16.67 -15.91
C GLY A 467 -7.41 15.67 -16.82
N ILE A 468 -6.99 16.10 -18.02
CA ILE A 468 -6.19 15.28 -18.95
C ILE A 468 -4.82 15.92 -19.13
N GLN A 469 -3.75 15.13 -19.03
CA GLN A 469 -2.39 15.59 -19.32
C GLN A 469 -1.74 14.70 -20.38
N MET A 470 -0.98 15.30 -21.30
CA MET A 470 -0.25 14.59 -22.33
C MET A 470 1.20 15.07 -22.38
N LEU A 471 2.14 14.15 -22.18
CA LEU A 471 3.58 14.39 -22.28
C LEU A 471 4.12 13.73 -23.56
N TRP A 472 4.70 14.54 -24.44
CA TRP A 472 5.15 14.14 -25.77
C TRP A 472 6.61 14.54 -26.02
N ASP A 473 7.46 13.58 -26.37
CA ASP A 473 8.90 13.84 -26.61
C ASP A 473 9.21 14.32 -28.03
N GLY A 474 8.26 14.23 -28.96
CA GLY A 474 8.48 14.59 -30.36
C GLY A 474 9.13 13.50 -31.21
N ASP A 475 9.46 12.33 -30.64
CA ASP A 475 10.15 11.22 -31.31
C ASP A 475 9.50 9.84 -31.09
N GLY A 476 8.34 9.77 -30.44
CA GLY A 476 7.49 8.58 -30.41
C GLY A 476 7.04 8.14 -29.02
N PHE A 477 7.58 8.74 -27.96
CA PHE A 477 7.08 8.55 -26.60
C PHE A 477 5.87 9.47 -26.34
N LEU A 478 4.77 8.87 -25.91
CA LEU A 478 3.59 9.56 -25.43
C LEU A 478 3.18 8.99 -24.07
N GLU A 479 2.91 9.86 -23.12
CA GLU A 479 2.27 9.53 -21.85
C GLU A 479 0.99 10.33 -21.73
N VAL A 480 -0.09 9.65 -21.32
CA VAL A 480 -1.41 10.22 -21.11
C VAL A 480 -1.81 9.97 -19.66
N THR A 481 -2.00 11.04 -18.91
CA THR A 481 -2.53 10.99 -17.54
C THR A 481 -3.98 11.45 -17.56
N VAL A 482 -4.86 10.70 -16.92
CA VAL A 482 -6.30 10.99 -16.83
C VAL A 482 -6.74 11.01 -15.38
N SER A 483 -7.52 12.03 -15.01
CA SER A 483 -8.06 12.14 -13.66
C SER A 483 -8.93 10.94 -13.30
N SER A 484 -8.89 10.53 -12.04
CA SER A 484 -9.72 9.43 -11.52
C SER A 484 -11.23 9.58 -11.76
N VAL A 485 -11.73 10.79 -12.06
CA VAL A 485 -13.12 11.02 -12.47
C VAL A 485 -13.55 10.26 -13.74
N TYR A 486 -12.59 9.81 -14.56
CA TYR A 486 -12.83 9.02 -15.77
C TYR A 486 -12.75 7.50 -15.56
N LYS A 487 -12.54 7.03 -14.31
CA LYS A 487 -12.48 5.60 -13.98
C LYS A 487 -13.75 4.89 -14.44
N GLY A 488 -13.59 3.84 -15.22
CA GLY A 488 -14.66 3.03 -15.83
C GLY A 488 -15.40 3.68 -17.01
N LYS A 489 -15.00 4.87 -17.46
CA LYS A 489 -15.68 5.61 -18.56
C LYS A 489 -14.89 5.59 -19.88
N LEU A 490 -13.66 5.09 -19.86
CA LEU A 490 -12.77 5.17 -21.00
C LEU A 490 -12.88 3.97 -21.93
N CYS A 491 -12.51 4.16 -23.19
CA CYS A 491 -12.27 3.06 -24.12
C CYS A 491 -11.20 3.43 -25.17
N GLY A 492 -10.49 2.41 -25.66
CA GLY A 492 -9.44 2.56 -26.67
C GLY A 492 -8.30 1.57 -26.48
N LEU A 493 -7.18 1.83 -27.15
CA LEU A 493 -5.94 1.07 -26.97
C LEU A 493 -5.37 1.15 -25.54
N CYS A 494 -5.68 2.20 -24.77
CA CYS A 494 -5.28 2.34 -23.36
C CYS A 494 -6.21 1.61 -22.38
N GLY A 495 -7.14 0.78 -22.86
CA GLY A 495 -8.05 0.05 -21.99
C GLY A 495 -9.26 0.88 -21.54
N ASN A 496 -9.90 0.45 -20.45
CA ASN A 496 -11.13 1.06 -19.94
C ASN A 496 -10.98 1.78 -18.59
N PHE A 497 -9.80 1.69 -17.97
CA PHE A 497 -9.44 2.33 -16.71
C PHE A 497 -10.39 1.96 -15.57
N ASN A 498 -10.53 0.66 -15.29
CA ASN A 498 -11.39 0.15 -14.21
C ASN A 498 -10.62 -0.66 -13.15
N SER A 499 -9.29 -0.55 -13.16
CA SER A 499 -8.35 -1.28 -12.32
C SER A 499 -8.29 -2.78 -12.59
N LYS A 500 -8.65 -3.25 -13.80
CA LYS A 500 -8.61 -4.67 -14.19
C LYS A 500 -7.91 -4.90 -15.53
N ALA A 501 -6.58 -5.00 -15.49
CA ALA A 501 -5.73 -5.26 -16.66
C ALA A 501 -6.23 -6.37 -17.60
N ARG A 502 -6.76 -7.50 -17.08
CA ARG A 502 -7.29 -8.62 -17.88
C ARG A 502 -8.30 -8.22 -18.95
N ASP A 503 -9.11 -7.19 -18.71
CA ASP A 503 -10.20 -6.81 -19.60
C ASP A 503 -9.89 -5.62 -20.52
N ASP A 504 -8.65 -5.12 -20.47
CA ASP A 504 -8.20 -3.99 -21.30
C ASP A 504 -8.16 -4.27 -22.80
N MET A 505 -8.20 -5.55 -23.18
CA MET A 505 -8.26 -5.97 -24.59
C MET A 505 -9.71 -6.08 -25.11
N LYS A 506 -10.62 -5.25 -24.59
CA LYS A 506 -11.96 -5.07 -25.14
C LYS A 506 -11.92 -4.28 -26.44
N THR A 507 -12.46 -4.88 -27.47
CA THR A 507 -12.64 -4.29 -28.80
C THR A 507 -13.71 -3.19 -28.80
N ARG A 508 -13.81 -2.44 -29.91
CA ARG A 508 -14.83 -1.39 -30.07
C ARG A 508 -16.26 -1.91 -29.96
N ASP A 509 -16.51 -3.17 -30.33
CA ASP A 509 -17.80 -3.86 -30.18
C ASP A 509 -17.98 -4.54 -28.80
N GLY A 510 -17.07 -4.28 -27.85
CA GLY A 510 -17.18 -4.77 -26.47
C GLY A 510 -16.66 -6.20 -26.24
N ARG A 511 -16.22 -6.91 -27.29
CA ARG A 511 -15.68 -8.27 -27.17
C ARG A 511 -14.27 -8.27 -26.59
N LEU A 512 -14.03 -9.11 -25.59
CA LEU A 512 -12.69 -9.34 -25.03
C LEU A 512 -11.89 -10.28 -25.93
N LEU A 513 -10.67 -9.90 -26.29
CA LEU A 513 -9.75 -10.71 -27.08
C LEU A 513 -8.43 -10.98 -26.35
N SER A 514 -7.78 -12.09 -26.70
CA SER A 514 -6.40 -12.41 -26.30
C SER A 514 -5.38 -12.07 -27.39
N ASP A 515 -5.79 -12.05 -28.67
CA ASP A 515 -4.91 -11.74 -29.79
C ASP A 515 -4.71 -10.22 -29.94
N THR A 516 -3.50 -9.77 -29.66
CA THR A 516 -3.09 -8.35 -29.67
C THR A 516 -3.33 -7.67 -31.02
N TRP A 517 -3.14 -8.41 -32.12
CA TRP A 517 -3.26 -7.89 -33.48
C TRP A 517 -4.72 -7.60 -33.85
N ARG A 518 -5.62 -8.54 -33.55
CA ARG A 518 -7.07 -8.36 -33.75
C ARG A 518 -7.61 -7.25 -32.87
N PHE A 519 -7.22 -7.22 -31.59
CA PHE A 519 -7.58 -6.15 -30.66
C PHE A 519 -7.16 -4.78 -31.18
N GLY A 520 -5.86 -4.57 -31.47
CA GLY A 520 -5.37 -3.28 -31.92
C GLY A 520 -5.98 -2.82 -33.25
N SER A 521 -6.24 -3.76 -34.16
CA SER A 521 -6.89 -3.50 -35.45
C SER A 521 -8.33 -3.00 -35.29
N SER A 522 -9.06 -3.44 -34.25
CA SER A 522 -10.44 -3.03 -33.99
C SER A 522 -10.58 -1.53 -33.65
N TRP A 523 -9.51 -0.91 -33.15
CA TRP A 523 -9.48 0.50 -32.73
C TRP A 523 -9.07 1.47 -33.85
N ARG A 524 -8.98 1.01 -35.09
CA ARG A 524 -8.64 1.85 -36.26
C ARG A 524 -9.70 2.93 -36.51
N VAL A 525 -9.27 4.10 -36.98
CA VAL A 525 -10.13 5.23 -37.36
C VAL A 525 -9.65 5.87 -38.68
N GLY A 526 -10.54 6.54 -39.40
CA GLY A 526 -10.18 7.29 -40.63
C GLY A 526 -10.08 6.45 -41.92
N GLY A 527 -10.57 5.22 -41.92
CA GLY A 527 -10.63 4.35 -43.12
C GLY A 527 -9.26 3.85 -43.60
N THR A 528 -9.23 3.25 -44.79
CA THR A 528 -8.02 2.67 -45.40
C THR A 528 -6.99 3.74 -45.78
N ARG A 529 -7.43 4.94 -46.14
CA ARG A 529 -6.56 6.09 -46.49
C ARG A 529 -5.76 6.63 -45.30
N ALA A 530 -6.16 6.31 -44.08
CA ALA A 530 -5.42 6.68 -42.86
C ALA A 530 -4.29 5.68 -42.53
N CYS A 531 -4.08 4.65 -43.34
CA CYS A 531 -3.02 3.66 -43.18
C CYS A 531 -1.86 3.89 -44.15
N THR A 532 -0.63 3.73 -43.67
CA THR A 532 0.57 3.88 -44.51
C THR A 532 1.00 2.58 -45.20
N ARG A 533 0.46 1.42 -44.80
CA ARG A 533 0.72 0.12 -45.45
C ARG A 533 -0.49 -0.82 -45.38
N ARG A 534 -0.49 -1.87 -46.21
CA ARG A 534 -1.44 -3.00 -46.09
C ARG A 534 -1.18 -3.73 -44.77
N GLN A 535 -2.21 -3.84 -43.94
CA GLN A 535 -2.09 -4.43 -42.61
C GLN A 535 -1.88 -5.95 -42.72
N ARG A 536 -0.67 -6.43 -42.41
CA ARG A 536 -0.33 -7.85 -42.29
C ARG A 536 0.31 -8.10 -40.94
N ARG A 537 -0.08 -9.20 -40.29
CA ARG A 537 0.53 -9.66 -39.05
C ARG A 537 2.03 -9.89 -39.29
N PRO A 538 2.93 -9.42 -38.40
CA PRO A 538 4.35 -9.74 -38.47
C PRO A 538 4.55 -11.27 -38.40
N SER A 539 5.40 -11.83 -39.27
CA SER A 539 5.74 -13.26 -39.23
C SER A 539 6.79 -13.52 -38.14
N PRO A 540 6.59 -14.49 -37.22
CA PRO A 540 7.52 -14.78 -36.13
C PRO A 540 8.93 -15.21 -36.59
N ASN A 541 9.05 -15.91 -37.73
CA ASN A 541 10.29 -16.57 -38.18
C ASN A 541 11.19 -15.73 -39.11
N MET A 542 11.13 -14.39 -39.02
CA MET A 542 11.72 -13.53 -40.06
C MET A 542 13.08 -12.92 -39.72
N TYR A 543 13.60 -13.10 -38.50
CA TYR A 543 14.84 -12.44 -38.06
C TYR A 543 16.06 -13.37 -38.11
N ARG A 544 17.13 -12.91 -38.78
CA ARG A 544 18.43 -13.60 -38.74
C ARG A 544 18.96 -13.69 -37.31
N GLN A 545 19.58 -14.81 -36.95
CA GLN A 545 20.17 -15.04 -35.62
C GLN A 545 21.13 -13.92 -35.18
N SER A 546 21.89 -13.35 -36.12
CA SER A 546 22.78 -12.22 -35.86
C SER A 546 22.06 -10.96 -35.38
N LYS A 547 20.84 -10.69 -35.86
CA LYS A 547 20.00 -9.58 -35.37
C LYS A 547 19.48 -9.85 -33.96
N ILE A 548 19.13 -11.11 -33.65
CA ILE A 548 18.67 -11.52 -32.31
C ILE A 548 19.79 -11.32 -31.28
N LEU A 549 21.00 -11.80 -31.58
CA LEU A 549 22.17 -11.63 -30.70
C LEU A 549 22.52 -10.14 -30.50
N LYS A 550 22.46 -9.35 -31.57
CA LYS A 550 22.68 -7.89 -31.52
C LYS A 550 21.66 -7.20 -30.62
N ALA A 551 20.37 -7.55 -30.76
CA ALA A 551 19.29 -7.01 -29.95
C ALA A 551 19.47 -7.35 -28.46
N ARG A 552 19.69 -8.63 -28.12
CA ARG A 552 19.97 -9.07 -26.74
C ARG A 552 21.16 -8.31 -26.13
N ARG A 553 22.22 -8.10 -26.91
CA ARG A 553 23.40 -7.35 -26.44
C ARG A 553 23.10 -5.87 -26.16
N LEU A 554 22.24 -5.23 -26.95
CA LEU A 554 21.80 -3.85 -26.70
C LEU A 554 20.86 -3.76 -25.49
N CYS A 555 19.99 -4.76 -25.30
CA CYS A 555 18.90 -4.70 -24.34
C CYS A 555 19.22 -5.31 -22.97
N ARG A 556 20.36 -6.01 -22.79
CA ARG A 556 20.75 -6.55 -21.47
C ARG A 556 21.06 -5.49 -20.41
N GLY A 557 21.23 -4.23 -20.81
CA GLY A 557 21.72 -3.17 -19.94
C GLY A 557 20.79 -2.77 -18.79
N PHE A 558 19.50 -3.13 -18.84
CA PHE A 558 18.55 -2.78 -17.77
C PHE A 558 18.94 -3.36 -16.41
N HIS A 559 19.60 -4.52 -16.38
CA HIS A 559 20.04 -5.18 -15.14
C HIS A 559 21.52 -5.00 -14.83
N ILE A 560 22.33 -4.61 -15.81
CA ILE A 560 23.80 -4.60 -15.71
C ILE A 560 24.33 -3.20 -15.42
N TYR A 561 23.67 -2.17 -15.94
CA TYR A 561 24.16 -0.81 -15.75
C TYR A 561 23.84 -0.30 -14.36
N GLU A 562 24.87 0.12 -13.64
CA GLU A 562 24.75 0.72 -12.30
C GLU A 562 23.78 1.90 -12.26
N ALA A 563 23.66 2.63 -13.39
CA ALA A 563 22.70 3.70 -13.57
C ALA A 563 21.24 3.30 -13.25
N PHE A 564 20.90 2.01 -13.33
CA PHE A 564 19.56 1.50 -13.04
C PHE A 564 19.44 0.73 -11.72
N THR A 565 20.50 0.60 -10.90
CA THR A 565 20.50 -0.23 -9.69
C THR A 565 19.40 0.16 -8.69
N ASP A 566 19.20 1.45 -8.40
CA ASP A 566 18.10 1.88 -7.52
C ASP A 566 16.74 1.54 -8.14
N CYS A 567 16.58 1.76 -9.44
CA CYS A 567 15.34 1.49 -10.14
C CYS A 567 14.99 -0.01 -10.20
N THR A 568 15.97 -0.90 -10.44
CA THR A 568 15.69 -2.35 -10.53
C THR A 568 15.21 -2.96 -9.22
N THR A 569 15.41 -2.28 -8.08
CA THR A 569 14.80 -2.68 -6.80
C THR A 569 13.32 -2.29 -6.69
N LYS A 570 12.89 -1.25 -7.41
CA LYS A 570 11.55 -0.64 -7.34
C LYS A 570 10.66 -0.98 -8.52
N VAL A 571 11.22 -1.19 -9.71
CA VAL A 571 10.54 -1.47 -10.98
C VAL A 571 11.22 -2.63 -11.70
N ASN A 572 10.44 -3.61 -12.13
CA ASN A 572 10.95 -4.72 -12.92
C ASN A 572 11.13 -4.29 -14.40
N PRO A 573 12.34 -4.39 -14.97
CA PRO A 573 12.57 -3.99 -16.36
C PRO A 573 12.09 -5.02 -17.40
N HIS A 574 11.61 -6.20 -17.01
CA HIS A 574 11.30 -7.33 -17.91
C HIS A 574 10.51 -6.90 -19.16
N ASN A 575 9.35 -6.26 -18.99
CA ASN A 575 8.50 -5.84 -20.11
C ASN A 575 9.18 -4.79 -21.02
N TYR A 576 10.03 -3.93 -20.45
CA TYR A 576 10.82 -2.94 -21.20
C TYR A 576 11.98 -3.60 -21.95
N GLN A 577 12.59 -4.63 -21.37
CA GLN A 577 13.62 -5.42 -22.05
C GLN A 577 13.04 -6.19 -23.23
N GLU A 578 11.87 -6.83 -23.08
CA GLU A 578 11.19 -7.51 -24.18
C GLU A 578 10.84 -6.54 -25.32
N ALA A 579 10.27 -5.36 -24.97
CA ALA A 579 10.01 -4.29 -25.92
C ALA A 579 11.29 -3.83 -26.64
N CYS A 580 12.37 -3.61 -25.90
CA CYS A 580 13.68 -3.25 -26.44
C CYS A 580 14.16 -4.26 -27.48
N GLU A 581 14.03 -5.56 -27.20
CA GLU A 581 14.49 -6.60 -28.11
C GLU A 581 13.66 -6.65 -29.40
N VAL A 582 12.35 -6.41 -29.31
CA VAL A 582 11.46 -6.29 -30.49
C VAL A 582 11.88 -5.11 -31.37
N ASP A 583 12.09 -3.94 -30.76
CA ASP A 583 12.53 -2.72 -31.43
C ASP A 583 13.90 -2.92 -32.12
N ALA A 584 14.86 -3.48 -31.38
CA ALA A 584 16.24 -3.65 -31.86
C ALA A 584 16.37 -4.70 -32.99
N ARG A 585 15.50 -5.71 -33.05
CA ARG A 585 15.48 -6.71 -34.14
C ARG A 585 14.92 -6.14 -35.44
N SER A 586 13.92 -5.27 -35.34
CA SER A 586 13.11 -4.76 -36.46
C SER A 586 13.73 -3.53 -37.13
N CYS A 587 14.67 -2.89 -36.45
CA CYS A 587 15.23 -1.60 -36.83
C CYS A 587 16.38 -1.67 -37.85
N SER A 588 16.42 -0.67 -38.76
CA SER A 588 17.52 -0.41 -39.70
C SER A 588 18.52 0.65 -39.17
N GLY A 589 18.13 1.44 -38.19
CA GLY A 589 18.96 2.43 -37.49
C GLY A 589 19.80 1.86 -36.34
N THR A 590 20.54 2.74 -35.66
CA THR A 590 21.52 2.37 -34.62
C THR A 590 21.04 2.56 -33.18
N ARG A 591 19.88 3.19 -32.95
CA ARG A 591 19.41 3.59 -31.61
C ARG A 591 17.94 3.23 -31.30
N CYS A 592 17.37 2.23 -31.97
CA CYS A 592 15.97 1.87 -31.74
C CYS A 592 15.70 1.30 -30.34
N HIS A 593 16.68 0.65 -29.72
CA HIS A 593 16.59 0.17 -28.33
C HIS A 593 16.35 1.30 -27.32
N CYS A 594 16.69 2.54 -27.66
CA CYS A 594 16.63 3.68 -26.76
C CYS A 594 15.21 4.12 -26.38
N ALA A 595 14.20 3.78 -27.19
CA ALA A 595 12.82 4.10 -26.84
C ALA A 595 12.39 3.37 -25.57
N ALA A 596 12.73 2.08 -25.46
CA ALA A 596 12.46 1.27 -24.26
C ALA A 596 13.26 1.75 -23.04
N TYR A 597 14.55 2.10 -23.21
CA TYR A 597 15.35 2.68 -22.11
C TYR A 597 14.79 4.01 -21.59
N ARG A 598 14.34 4.90 -22.49
CA ARG A 598 13.68 6.16 -22.09
C ARG A 598 12.39 5.91 -21.34
N ALA A 599 11.56 4.98 -21.81
CA ALA A 599 10.31 4.64 -21.15
C ALA A 599 10.57 4.08 -19.74
N TYR A 600 11.54 3.18 -19.60
CA TYR A 600 11.93 2.65 -18.29
C TYR A 600 12.49 3.74 -17.37
N ALA A 601 13.36 4.62 -17.86
CA ALA A 601 13.91 5.71 -17.05
C ALA A 601 12.82 6.67 -16.54
N ARG A 602 11.79 6.95 -17.34
CA ARG A 602 10.63 7.75 -16.90
C ARG A 602 9.81 7.04 -15.83
N GLU A 603 9.61 5.73 -15.98
CA GLU A 603 8.95 4.90 -14.97
C GLU A 603 9.73 4.87 -13.65
N CYS A 604 11.07 4.79 -13.70
CA CYS A 604 11.94 4.89 -12.54
C CYS A 604 11.72 6.22 -11.79
N SER A 605 11.77 7.35 -12.51
CA SER A 605 11.58 8.67 -11.90
C SER A 605 10.23 8.80 -11.21
N ARG A 606 9.18 8.15 -11.75
CA ARG A 606 7.83 8.14 -11.17
C ARG A 606 7.76 7.47 -9.81
N VAL A 607 8.59 6.46 -9.56
CA VAL A 607 8.70 5.77 -8.26
C VAL A 607 9.82 6.32 -7.39
N GLY A 608 10.33 7.51 -7.71
CA GLY A 608 11.39 8.18 -6.95
C GLY A 608 12.77 7.52 -7.09
N ALA A 609 13.03 6.77 -8.16
CA ALA A 609 14.37 6.33 -8.55
C ALA A 609 14.84 7.13 -9.76
N GLU A 610 15.85 8.00 -9.62
CA GLU A 610 16.34 8.83 -10.73
C GLU A 610 17.60 8.22 -11.37
N PRO A 611 17.50 7.59 -12.56
CA PRO A 611 18.67 7.02 -13.22
C PRO A 611 19.56 8.13 -13.76
N ARG A 612 20.84 8.16 -13.38
CA ARG A 612 21.81 9.15 -13.87
C ARG A 612 22.70 8.57 -14.96
N GLU A 613 23.03 9.39 -15.96
CA GLU A 613 23.92 9.04 -17.09
C GLU A 613 23.54 7.77 -17.89
N TRP A 614 22.35 7.22 -17.68
CA TRP A 614 21.88 5.98 -18.31
C TRP A 614 21.91 6.07 -19.84
N ALA A 615 21.65 7.26 -20.40
CA ALA A 615 21.61 7.48 -21.85
C ALA A 615 22.97 7.30 -22.51
N ARG A 616 24.07 7.64 -21.81
CA ARG A 616 25.44 7.45 -22.28
C ARG A 616 25.84 5.97 -22.25
N VAL A 617 25.60 5.29 -21.12
CA VAL A 617 25.98 3.88 -20.95
C VAL A 617 25.15 2.93 -21.82
N ALA A 618 23.90 3.29 -22.14
CA ALA A 618 23.04 2.56 -23.06
C ALA A 618 23.28 2.93 -24.54
N TRP A 619 24.26 3.79 -24.86
CA TRP A 619 24.55 4.28 -26.22
C TRP A 619 23.37 4.99 -26.91
N CYS A 620 22.51 5.62 -26.10
CA CYS A 620 21.42 6.46 -26.57
C CYS A 620 21.85 7.90 -26.83
N GLU A 621 22.96 8.29 -26.22
CA GLU A 621 23.73 9.50 -26.44
C GLU A 621 25.20 9.14 -26.75
N GLY A 622 25.89 9.97 -27.52
CA GLY A 622 27.27 9.69 -27.95
C GLY A 622 27.41 8.65 -29.08
N PRO A 623 28.63 8.24 -29.43
CA PRO A 623 28.87 7.32 -30.54
C PRO A 623 28.27 5.92 -30.28
N PRO A 624 27.72 5.24 -31.31
CA PRO A 624 27.24 3.87 -31.17
C PRO A 624 28.39 2.91 -30.82
N PRO A 625 28.12 1.75 -30.22
CA PRO A 625 29.17 0.84 -29.83
C PRO A 625 29.96 0.34 -31.06
N PRO A 626 31.29 0.12 -30.96
CA PRO A 626 32.14 -0.21 -32.11
C PRO A 626 31.69 -1.45 -32.91
N TRP A 627 31.07 -2.42 -32.23
CA TRP A 627 30.56 -3.65 -32.84
C TRP A 627 29.23 -3.45 -33.62
N LEU A 628 28.57 -2.29 -33.50
CA LEU A 628 27.30 -2.00 -34.17
C LEU A 628 27.46 -1.69 -35.67
N ASN A 629 28.64 -1.18 -36.07
CA ASN A 629 28.95 -0.62 -37.38
C ASN A 629 30.05 -1.39 -38.15
N ARG A 630 30.05 -2.73 -38.10
CA ARG A 630 30.87 -3.51 -39.05
C ARG A 630 30.15 -3.65 -40.39
N ARG A 631 30.13 -2.58 -41.20
CA ARG A 631 29.97 -2.71 -42.67
C ARG A 631 31.37 -2.81 -43.28
N GLY A 632 31.68 -3.99 -43.85
CA GLY A 632 32.71 -4.27 -44.85
C GLY A 632 34.06 -3.53 -44.76
N ARG A 633 35.03 -4.09 -44.02
CA ARG A 633 36.46 -3.87 -44.32
C ARG A 633 36.88 -4.87 -45.42
N LYS A 634 36.46 -4.60 -46.65
CA LYS A 634 37.04 -5.14 -47.90
C LYS A 634 37.04 -3.98 -48.89
N GLY A 635 38.23 -3.43 -49.17
CA GLY A 635 38.40 -2.27 -50.04
C GLY A 635 39.68 -1.53 -49.71
N THR A 636 40.71 -1.80 -50.50
CA THR A 636 42.05 -1.22 -50.54
C THR A 636 42.07 0.30 -50.70
N GLY A 637 43.12 0.94 -50.16
CA GLY A 637 43.77 2.07 -50.84
C GLY A 637 43.57 3.47 -50.25
N ARG A 638 44.72 4.04 -49.85
CA ARG A 638 45.10 5.47 -49.85
C ARG A 638 44.41 6.40 -48.84
N THR A 639 45.21 6.75 -47.84
CA THR A 639 45.18 8.05 -47.15
C THR A 639 45.38 9.19 -48.15
N PRO A 640 44.72 10.33 -47.91
CA PRO A 640 45.47 11.58 -47.91
C PRO A 640 45.23 12.37 -46.62
N ALA A 641 46.34 12.91 -46.15
CA ALA A 641 46.46 13.77 -44.98
C ALA A 641 45.64 15.07 -45.12
N ARG A 642 45.18 15.62 -43.98
CA ARG A 642 45.25 17.07 -43.74
C ARG A 642 45.03 17.43 -42.26
N LYS A 643 46.12 17.95 -41.69
CA LYS A 643 46.23 19.08 -40.75
C LYS A 643 45.33 19.12 -39.51
N ASP A 644 45.88 18.63 -38.40
CA ASP A 644 45.66 19.27 -37.08
C ASP A 644 46.69 20.38 -36.89
N SER A 645 46.21 21.56 -36.51
CA SER A 645 47.00 22.67 -35.97
C SER A 645 46.73 22.75 -34.49
N SER A 646 47.67 22.31 -33.65
CA SER A 646 47.78 22.83 -32.28
C SER A 646 49.07 22.34 -31.62
N LEU A 647 49.83 23.31 -31.13
CA LEU A 647 50.63 23.30 -29.90
C LEU A 647 52.17 23.13 -30.03
N LEU A 648 52.81 24.25 -29.67
CA LEU A 648 53.87 24.40 -28.66
C LEU A 648 55.18 23.65 -28.88
N ASP A 649 56.17 24.47 -29.21
CA ASP A 649 57.61 24.30 -28.99
C ASP A 649 57.91 24.06 -27.49
N PRO A 650 58.90 23.23 -27.13
CA PRO A 650 60.27 23.73 -27.08
C PRO A 650 61.35 22.75 -27.61
N SER A 651 62.11 23.20 -28.60
CA SER A 651 63.57 23.27 -28.72
C SER A 651 64.43 22.22 -27.96
N VAL A 652 65.15 21.36 -28.70
CA VAL A 652 66.62 21.37 -28.93
C VAL A 652 67.13 20.02 -29.53
N VAL A 653 67.44 20.01 -30.84
CA VAL A 653 68.64 19.53 -31.61
C VAL A 653 69.49 18.30 -31.10
N PRO A 654 70.16 17.46 -31.94
CA PRO A 654 69.76 16.59 -33.07
C PRO A 654 70.36 15.13 -33.02
N LYS A 655 69.91 14.29 -33.98
CA LYS A 655 70.41 12.95 -34.47
C LYS A 655 71.95 12.71 -34.42
N PRO A 656 72.49 11.45 -34.35
CA PRO A 656 72.28 10.46 -35.44
C PRO A 656 72.44 8.93 -35.19
N ASN A 657 71.97 8.21 -36.22
CA ASN A 657 72.49 6.97 -36.83
C ASN A 657 72.39 5.57 -36.18
N ASN A 658 71.70 4.72 -36.95
CA ASN A 658 72.11 3.39 -37.41
C ASN A 658 72.79 2.43 -36.42
N SER A 659 72.08 1.36 -36.07
CA SER A 659 72.53 0.00 -36.43
C SER A 659 71.43 -1.02 -36.18
N ARG A 660 71.32 -1.96 -37.12
CA ARG A 660 70.49 -3.16 -37.03
C ARG A 660 71.08 -4.12 -35.99
N SER A 661 70.22 -4.75 -35.20
CA SER A 661 70.37 -6.16 -34.85
C SER A 661 69.04 -6.73 -34.33
N ARG A 662 68.69 -7.90 -34.87
CA ARG A 662 67.59 -8.79 -34.48
C ARG A 662 68.26 -10.04 -33.87
N PRO A 663 67.50 -10.99 -33.30
CA PRO A 663 66.81 -11.06 -32.00
C PRO A 663 67.57 -11.97 -31.00
N PRO A 664 66.99 -12.30 -29.81
CA PRO A 664 66.56 -13.69 -29.62
C PRO A 664 65.19 -13.83 -28.92
N PRO A 665 64.60 -15.05 -28.90
CA PRO A 665 63.19 -15.28 -28.57
C PRO A 665 63.04 -15.86 -27.14
N PRO A 666 61.90 -16.49 -26.78
CA PRO A 666 61.08 -16.14 -25.63
C PRO A 666 61.37 -16.98 -24.36
N ILE A 667 61.04 -16.48 -23.18
CA ILE A 667 60.87 -17.33 -22.00
C ILE A 667 59.55 -16.95 -21.29
N LEU A 668 58.76 -18.00 -21.08
CA LEU A 668 57.50 -18.05 -20.37
C LEU A 668 57.63 -17.60 -18.91
N HIS A 669 56.65 -16.86 -18.42
CA HIS A 669 55.74 -17.32 -17.36
C HIS A 669 54.41 -16.58 -17.44
#